data_AF-A0A9E8NIA2-F1
#
_entry.id   AF-A0A9E8NIA2-F1
#
_cell.length_a   1.000
_cell.length_b   1.000
_cell.length_c   1.000
_cell.angle_alpha   90.00
_cell.angle_beta   90.00
_cell.angle_gamma   90.00
#
_symmetry.space_group_name_H-M   'P 1'
#
loop_
_entity.id
_entity.type
_entity.pdbx_description
1 polymer ?
#
loop_
_entity_poly.entity_id
_entity_poly.type
_entity_poly.pdbx_seq_one_letter_code
_entity_poly.pdbx_strand_id
1 'polypeptide(L)'
;MKSLFYWILLAPLHLLAQSVPDQKFVQEVVTIHSGKEGLPAGKITQITLKNNQPVALVAGKSVQFSAGKWISAANEKHATNAGLPAIVGTKILTAVPYQGGYAIGCEEGLYVYKNGKKAERIFPKNEEYSWALRNVAALVTDSKGRLWFGSEEGVGYLDGTKWKLFTGKEGLPYNQFTCAAAGLDGIVWFGTKKGAIEVDNDQFKYRFSRRWLPNDQVNTIAVQPDNGTAWIGTDKGISQIAPVALSLEEKARIFTRQVEERHNRMGFIAQSHLKEQFNVATSEVAISDNDGMYTAMYGAAQAFRYAATGDPEAKALADRSFKSCKWLVDISHEKGFPARVIIPVDWHEPVNEVYSREANLRHQEHDPMWKDIYPRFPKSKDGKYYWKCDTSSDELAGHFFFYGIYYDLVAKTEEEKQAVRDVVGDITDHLVRHGYKLVDHDGKVTRWGDFSPEYFNSVYGYDQRGLNSMMMLSFLNVAKHVTGDQKYDHEAKILRDKYNYHINAMHPKEFFPPENVVPWDNNLCLMSIYGLINYETDPSLLLMYRQGLEVAWQHISKQKNAFWDAIYASLANRFTKQADQKMFENKGLFPENRLYASKVVKGHYKGNYRTDFILENLQKIPLDLIGYTMDNTHRLDVVFDSSPMQEKNIGWRVDGYALPIDERGHVRQDRDGFALLASEGDGHDEHEGTFFLLPYYMAYYHGLLGNGEAK
;
A
#
# COMPACT_ATOMS: atom_id res chain seq x y z
N MET A 1 0.97 -29.57 16.29
CA MET A 1 1.75 -30.38 15.33
C MET A 1 0.94 -30.43 14.04
N LYS A 2 1.18 -29.40 13.23
CA LYS A 2 0.86 -29.17 11.80
C LYS A 2 1.40 -27.76 11.58
N SER A 3 2.71 -27.64 11.78
CA SER A 3 3.48 -26.40 11.70
C SER A 3 4.40 -26.55 10.49
N LEU A 4 4.41 -25.51 9.66
CA LEU A 4 5.55 -25.04 8.86
C LEU A 4 6.82 -25.86 9.12
N PHE A 5 7.16 -26.78 8.21
CA PHE A 5 8.49 -27.32 7.93
C PHE A 5 8.29 -28.51 6.97
N TYR A 6 7.96 -28.21 5.72
CA TYR A 6 8.31 -29.08 4.59
C TYR A 6 9.02 -28.22 3.57
N TRP A 7 10.34 -28.32 3.61
CA TRP A 7 11.26 -27.77 2.63
C TRP A 7 11.29 -28.66 1.38
N ILE A 8 11.45 -28.01 0.22
CA ILE A 8 12.06 -28.48 -1.03
C ILE A 8 11.58 -29.84 -1.54
N LEU A 9 10.74 -29.82 -2.58
CA LEU A 9 10.83 -30.68 -3.78
C LEU A 9 9.70 -30.33 -4.75
N LEU A 10 9.86 -29.24 -5.50
CA LEU A 10 9.31 -29.12 -6.85
C LEU A 10 10.51 -28.85 -7.75
N ALA A 11 10.73 -29.76 -8.70
CA ALA A 11 11.87 -29.77 -9.59
C ALA A 11 12.01 -28.45 -10.37
N PRO A 12 13.23 -27.94 -10.59
CA PRO A 12 13.40 -26.69 -11.31
C PRO A 12 13.37 -27.00 -12.81
N LEU A 13 12.29 -26.62 -13.50
CA LEU A 13 12.36 -26.39 -14.94
C LEU A 13 13.17 -25.12 -15.15
N HIS A 14 14.48 -25.28 -15.31
CA HIS A 14 15.38 -24.23 -15.79
C HIS A 14 15.01 -23.90 -17.24
N LEU A 15 14.20 -22.85 -17.42
CA LEU A 15 14.20 -22.06 -18.63
C LEU A 15 14.75 -20.69 -18.25
N LEU A 16 15.82 -20.30 -18.95
CA LEU A 16 16.62 -19.10 -18.75
C LEU A 16 15.76 -17.83 -18.90
N ALA A 17 15.10 -17.41 -17.82
CA ALA A 17 14.64 -16.04 -17.65
C ALA A 17 15.85 -15.20 -17.23
N GLN A 18 16.07 -14.06 -17.91
CA GLN A 18 17.12 -13.11 -17.54
C GLN A 18 16.98 -12.76 -16.06
N SER A 19 18.07 -12.94 -15.31
CA SER A 19 18.09 -12.83 -13.85
C SER A 19 17.59 -11.46 -13.41
N VAL A 20 16.46 -11.46 -12.69
CA VAL A 20 16.06 -10.40 -11.76
C VAL A 20 17.29 -10.02 -10.92
N PRO A 21 17.48 -8.75 -10.53
CA PRO A 21 18.46 -8.45 -9.50
C PRO A 21 18.13 -9.29 -8.27
N ASP A 22 18.95 -10.30 -7.99
CA ASP A 22 18.80 -11.22 -6.85
C ASP A 22 19.18 -10.54 -5.51
N GLN A 23 19.01 -9.22 -5.48
CA GLN A 23 19.31 -8.38 -4.34
C GLN A 23 18.27 -8.66 -3.25
N LYS A 24 18.73 -9.34 -2.21
CA LYS A 24 17.93 -9.57 -1.02
C LYS A 24 17.84 -8.31 -0.17
N PHE A 25 16.67 -8.07 0.38
CA PHE A 25 16.42 -7.08 1.42
C PHE A 25 15.88 -7.80 2.66
N VAL A 26 15.88 -7.10 3.79
CA VAL A 26 15.34 -7.63 5.04
C VAL A 26 13.85 -7.30 5.09
N GLN A 27 13.01 -8.34 5.02
CA GLN A 27 11.59 -8.27 5.32
C GLN A 27 11.37 -8.66 6.78
N GLU A 28 10.73 -7.80 7.56
CA GLU A 28 10.28 -8.20 8.89
C GLU A 28 9.01 -9.05 8.80
N VAL A 29 9.00 -10.15 9.54
CA VAL A 29 7.87 -11.06 9.66
C VAL A 29 7.46 -11.14 11.12
N VAL A 30 6.19 -10.87 11.38
CA VAL A 30 5.62 -10.84 12.73
C VAL A 30 4.91 -12.17 13.01
N THR A 31 5.19 -12.76 14.17
CA THR A 31 4.40 -13.85 14.74
C THR A 31 3.89 -13.43 16.11
N ILE A 32 2.58 -13.55 16.34
CA ILE A 32 1.95 -13.11 17.58
C ILE A 32 1.56 -14.32 18.42
N HIS A 33 2.16 -14.38 19.61
CA HIS A 33 1.98 -15.44 20.60
C HIS A 33 0.95 -14.97 21.63
N SER A 34 -0.23 -15.61 21.66
CA SER A 34 -1.31 -15.26 22.60
C SER A 34 -2.20 -16.46 22.90
N GLY A 35 -2.02 -17.12 24.06
CA GLY A 35 -2.86 -18.25 24.51
C GLY A 35 -2.67 -19.55 23.72
N LYS A 36 -2.70 -19.45 22.38
CA LYS A 36 -2.28 -20.46 21.42
C LYS A 36 -0.77 -20.72 21.59
N GLU A 37 -0.31 -21.93 21.27
CA GLU A 37 1.07 -22.43 21.50
C GLU A 37 1.54 -22.56 22.96
N GLY A 38 0.65 -22.42 23.95
CA GLY A 38 0.94 -22.71 25.36
C GLY A 38 1.39 -21.50 26.18
N LEU A 39 1.38 -20.29 25.60
CA LEU A 39 1.64 -19.06 26.35
C LEU A 39 0.46 -18.77 27.30
N PRO A 40 0.66 -18.69 28.62
CA PRO A 40 -0.43 -18.34 29.54
C PRO A 40 -1.02 -16.96 29.23
N ALA A 41 -2.31 -16.78 29.47
CA ALA A 41 -2.91 -15.45 29.38
C ALA A 41 -2.37 -14.54 30.50
N GLY A 42 -2.02 -13.31 30.16
CA GLY A 42 -1.64 -12.28 31.12
C GLY A 42 -0.57 -11.33 30.62
N LYS A 43 -0.27 -10.34 31.46
CA LYS A 43 0.77 -9.34 31.21
C LYS A 43 2.15 -9.99 31.18
N ILE A 44 2.89 -9.69 30.12
CA ILE A 44 4.30 -10.06 29.99
C ILE A 44 5.12 -8.97 30.68
N THR A 45 5.71 -9.27 31.83
CA THR A 45 6.46 -8.28 32.61
C THR A 45 7.94 -8.27 32.30
N GLN A 46 8.48 -9.36 31.76
CA GLN A 46 9.89 -9.48 31.42
C GLN A 46 10.10 -10.54 30.34
N ILE A 47 11.03 -10.29 29.42
CA ILE A 47 11.60 -11.29 28.50
C ILE A 47 13.12 -11.22 28.62
N THR A 48 13.76 -12.37 28.77
CA THR A 48 15.22 -12.52 28.72
C THR A 48 15.59 -13.63 27.74
N LEU A 49 16.87 -13.71 27.38
CA LEU A 49 17.38 -14.80 26.56
C LEU A 49 18.23 -15.75 27.42
N LYS A 50 17.92 -17.04 27.37
CA LYS A 50 18.70 -18.11 27.99
C LYS A 50 19.11 -19.10 26.92
N ASN A 51 20.42 -19.30 26.74
CA ASN A 51 20.96 -20.10 25.63
C ASN A 51 20.36 -19.67 24.27
N ASN A 52 20.24 -18.36 24.09
CA ASN A 52 19.61 -17.73 22.93
C ASN A 52 18.13 -18.08 22.68
N GLN A 53 17.42 -18.60 23.68
CA GLN A 53 15.97 -18.83 23.61
C GLN A 53 15.23 -17.88 24.56
N PRO A 54 14.07 -17.33 24.16
CA PRO A 54 13.36 -16.39 25.00
C PRO A 54 12.70 -17.11 26.19
N VAL A 55 12.85 -16.50 27.36
CA VAL A 55 12.18 -16.86 28.61
C VAL A 55 11.35 -15.65 29.02
N ALA A 56 10.04 -15.83 29.15
CA ALA A 56 9.09 -14.78 29.51
C ALA A 56 8.54 -15.00 30.91
N LEU A 57 8.37 -13.91 31.65
CA LEU A 57 7.63 -13.87 32.90
C LEU A 57 6.20 -13.39 32.62
N VAL A 58 5.23 -14.28 32.82
CA VAL A 58 3.82 -14.05 32.51
C VAL A 58 3.00 -14.22 33.76
N ALA A 59 2.42 -13.12 34.25
CA ALA A 59 1.64 -13.11 35.50
C ALA A 59 2.36 -13.82 36.68
N GLY A 60 3.69 -13.65 36.79
CA GLY A 60 4.52 -14.25 37.86
C GLY A 60 4.99 -15.69 37.61
N LYS A 61 4.66 -16.30 36.45
CA LYS A 61 5.13 -17.63 36.05
C LYS A 61 6.11 -17.53 34.90
N SER A 62 7.23 -18.23 35.01
CA SER A 62 8.23 -18.29 33.95
C SER A 62 7.87 -19.34 32.91
N VAL A 63 7.98 -18.98 31.64
CA VAL A 63 7.80 -19.87 30.49
C VAL A 63 8.93 -19.66 29.50
N GLN A 64 9.40 -20.74 28.89
CA GLN A 64 10.47 -20.71 27.89
C GLN A 64 9.89 -21.10 26.53
N PHE A 65 10.29 -20.41 25.47
CA PHE A 65 9.99 -20.83 24.11
C PHE A 65 10.98 -21.92 23.68
N SER A 66 10.45 -23.05 23.23
CA SER A 66 11.25 -24.17 22.73
C SER A 66 10.44 -24.95 21.69
N ALA A 67 11.06 -25.28 20.56
CA ALA A 67 10.45 -26.05 19.47
C ALA A 67 9.06 -25.53 19.03
N GLY A 68 8.92 -24.20 18.92
CA GLY A 68 7.68 -23.56 18.46
C GLY A 68 6.57 -23.48 19.52
N LYS A 69 6.86 -23.72 20.80
CA LYS A 69 5.87 -23.68 21.89
C LYS A 69 6.42 -23.02 23.14
N TRP A 70 5.52 -22.47 23.95
CA TRP A 70 5.82 -22.01 25.29
C TRP A 70 5.61 -23.14 26.30
N ILE A 71 6.65 -23.45 27.07
CA ILE A 71 6.63 -24.48 28.12
C ILE A 71 6.99 -23.88 29.47
N SER A 72 6.47 -24.43 30.56
CA SER A 72 6.81 -23.97 31.90
C SER A 72 8.31 -24.06 32.16
N ALA A 73 8.87 -23.00 32.75
CA ALA A 73 10.26 -22.92 33.15
C ALA A 73 10.35 -22.66 34.66
N ALA A 74 11.49 -23.02 35.26
CA ALA A 74 11.75 -22.64 36.65
C ALA A 74 11.79 -21.11 36.77
N ASN A 75 11.14 -20.57 37.80
CA ASN A 75 11.24 -19.14 38.10
C ASN A 75 12.68 -18.80 38.44
N GLU A 76 13.29 -17.92 37.64
CA GLU A 76 14.63 -17.44 37.92
C GLU A 76 14.58 -16.28 38.93
N LYS A 77 15.58 -16.22 39.81
CA LYS A 77 15.82 -15.03 40.62
C LYS A 77 16.39 -13.97 39.70
N HIS A 78 15.56 -12.99 39.33
CA HIS A 78 16.04 -11.85 38.57
C HIS A 78 17.03 -11.03 39.39
N ALA A 79 18.06 -10.51 38.72
CA ALA A 79 18.98 -9.55 39.31
C ALA A 79 18.16 -8.36 39.79
N THR A 80 18.04 -8.21 41.10
CA THR A 80 17.53 -6.99 41.70
C THR A 80 18.59 -5.90 41.54
N ASN A 81 18.20 -4.63 41.63
CA ASN A 81 19.11 -3.48 41.75
C ASN A 81 19.99 -3.54 43.03
N ALA A 82 20.13 -4.71 43.66
CA ALA A 82 20.96 -4.96 44.83
C ALA A 82 22.43 -4.70 44.49
N GLY A 83 23.04 -3.76 45.20
CA GLY A 83 24.43 -3.36 45.02
C GLY A 83 24.63 -2.09 44.18
N LEU A 84 23.57 -1.51 43.60
CA LEU A 84 23.66 -0.17 43.00
C LEU A 84 23.76 0.91 44.08
N PRO A 85 24.51 2.00 43.84
CA PRO A 85 24.55 3.14 44.76
C PRO A 85 23.16 3.76 44.88
N ALA A 86 22.73 4.06 46.11
CA ALA A 86 21.51 4.85 46.32
C ALA A 86 21.71 6.27 45.77
N ILE A 87 20.73 6.76 45.01
CA ILE A 87 20.70 8.13 44.51
C ILE A 87 19.64 8.89 45.31
N VAL A 88 20.09 9.86 46.11
CA VAL A 88 19.21 10.58 47.04
C VAL A 88 18.17 11.39 46.27
N GLY A 89 16.90 11.25 46.67
CA GLY A 89 15.79 12.04 46.14
C GLY A 89 15.19 11.53 44.82
N THR A 90 15.57 10.33 44.35
CA THR A 90 14.97 9.77 43.12
C THR A 90 14.93 8.24 43.15
N LYS A 91 13.97 7.65 42.45
CA LYS A 91 13.84 6.20 42.28
C LYS A 91 14.63 5.73 41.06
N ILE A 92 15.41 4.66 41.23
CA ILE A 92 16.07 3.97 40.13
C ILE A 92 15.02 3.20 39.32
N LEU A 93 14.98 3.46 38.02
CA LEU A 93 14.10 2.80 37.06
C LEU A 93 14.82 1.69 36.30
N THR A 94 16.07 1.94 35.92
CA THR A 94 16.91 1.00 35.17
C THR A 94 18.40 1.27 35.40
N ALA A 95 19.26 0.30 35.16
CA ALA A 95 20.70 0.46 35.18
C ALA A 95 21.38 -0.49 34.20
N VAL A 96 22.44 -0.04 33.55
CA VAL A 96 23.23 -0.85 32.62
C VAL A 96 24.73 -0.70 32.92
N PRO A 97 25.53 -1.78 32.75
CA PRO A 97 26.98 -1.67 32.83
C PRO A 97 27.49 -0.62 31.83
N TYR A 98 28.37 0.26 32.30
CA TYR A 98 28.93 1.33 31.47
C TYR A 98 30.29 1.78 31.99
N GLN A 99 31.32 1.72 31.13
CA GLN A 99 32.68 2.25 31.39
C GLN A 99 33.26 1.87 32.78
N GLY A 100 33.19 0.59 33.15
CA GLY A 100 33.74 0.09 34.42
C GLY A 100 32.87 0.36 35.65
N GLY A 101 31.65 0.88 35.48
CA GLY A 101 30.63 0.99 36.51
C GLY A 101 29.23 0.86 35.90
N TYR A 102 28.34 1.79 36.21
CA TYR A 102 26.94 1.76 35.75
C TYR A 102 26.47 3.12 35.27
N ALA A 103 25.69 3.12 34.19
CA ALA A 103 24.75 4.18 33.89
C ALA A 103 23.41 3.82 34.55
N ILE A 104 22.79 4.77 35.23
CA ILE A 104 21.60 4.56 36.07
C ILE A 104 20.54 5.57 35.65
N GLY A 105 19.42 5.07 35.15
CA GLY A 105 18.24 5.85 34.80
C GLY A 105 17.27 5.93 35.97
N CYS A 106 16.82 7.15 36.27
CA CYS A 106 15.96 7.46 37.41
C CYS A 106 14.76 8.32 36.98
N GLU A 107 13.80 8.50 37.90
CA GLU A 107 12.68 9.44 37.72
C GLU A 107 13.16 10.87 37.48
N GLU A 108 14.26 11.28 38.13
CA GLU A 108 14.81 12.64 38.03
C GLU A 108 16.03 12.74 37.11
N GLY A 109 16.33 11.72 36.30
CA GLY A 109 17.30 11.82 35.21
C GLY A 109 18.31 10.67 35.11
N LEU A 110 19.40 10.92 34.37
CA LEU A 110 20.46 9.96 34.11
C LEU A 110 21.68 10.24 34.99
N TYR A 111 22.23 9.19 35.58
CA TYR A 111 23.42 9.25 36.42
C TYR A 111 24.48 8.27 35.94
N VAL A 112 25.75 8.60 36.13
CA VAL A 112 26.85 7.69 35.86
C VAL A 112 27.66 7.46 37.14
N TYR A 113 27.89 6.20 37.45
CA TYR A 113 28.67 5.75 38.59
C TYR A 113 29.91 5.01 38.08
N LYS A 114 31.11 5.43 38.49
CA LYS A 114 32.39 4.82 38.09
C LYS A 114 33.28 4.59 39.30
N ASN A 115 33.90 3.41 39.38
CA ASN A 115 35.04 3.12 40.27
C ASN A 115 34.86 3.57 41.74
N GLY A 116 33.70 3.33 42.36
CA GLY A 116 33.49 3.69 43.77
C GLY A 116 33.17 5.17 44.06
N LYS A 117 33.14 6.05 43.05
CA LYS A 117 32.85 7.49 43.20
C LYS A 117 31.35 7.75 43.33
N LYS A 118 30.95 8.92 43.85
CA LYS A 118 29.52 9.31 43.89
C LYS A 118 28.92 9.31 42.47
N ALA A 119 27.65 8.92 42.36
CA ALA A 119 26.94 8.98 41.08
C ALA A 119 26.78 10.44 40.63
N GLU A 120 27.21 10.75 39.42
CA GLU A 120 27.15 12.09 38.84
C GLU A 120 25.96 12.21 37.89
N ARG A 121 25.15 13.26 38.06
CA ARG A 121 24.02 13.52 37.16
C ARG A 121 24.53 14.01 35.82
N ILE A 122 23.99 13.45 34.74
CA ILE A 122 24.32 13.79 33.37
C ILE A 122 23.25 14.72 32.79
N PHE A 123 23.71 15.76 32.09
CA PHE A 123 22.87 16.70 31.36
C PHE A 123 23.26 16.64 29.88
N PRO A 124 22.62 15.78 29.07
CA PRO A 124 22.92 15.69 27.64
C PRO A 124 22.70 17.02 26.93
N LYS A 125 23.63 17.37 26.06
CA LYS A 125 23.60 18.63 25.30
C LYS A 125 24.25 18.48 23.94
N ASN A 126 23.60 19.01 22.90
CA ASN A 126 24.16 19.25 21.58
C ASN A 126 23.97 20.73 21.19
N GLU A 127 24.05 21.05 19.90
CA GLU A 127 23.91 22.43 19.41
C GLU A 127 22.48 22.97 19.57
N GLU A 128 21.47 22.10 19.49
CA GLU A 128 20.05 22.47 19.48
C GLU A 128 19.37 22.33 20.85
N TYR A 129 19.84 21.39 21.66
CA TYR A 129 19.16 20.92 22.85
C TYR A 129 20.11 20.83 24.04
N SER A 130 19.58 21.12 25.23
CA SER A 130 20.24 20.90 26.52
C SER A 130 19.19 20.39 27.50
N TRP A 131 19.31 19.15 27.95
CA TRP A 131 18.23 18.49 28.68
C TRP A 131 18.58 18.21 30.15
N ALA A 132 17.60 18.46 31.01
CA ALA A 132 17.56 17.95 32.38
C ALA A 132 16.56 16.80 32.42
N LEU A 133 17.04 15.62 32.05
CA LEU A 133 16.18 14.45 31.78
C LEU A 133 15.24 14.09 32.92
N ARG A 134 14.06 13.58 32.56
CA ARG A 134 13.09 12.95 33.47
C ARG A 134 12.67 11.57 33.00
N ASN A 135 12.32 10.71 33.95
CA ASN A 135 11.76 9.39 33.72
C ASN A 135 12.61 8.54 32.75
N VAL A 136 13.88 8.34 33.07
CA VAL A 136 14.81 7.55 32.24
C VAL A 136 14.59 6.06 32.52
N ALA A 137 13.51 5.50 31.97
CA ALA A 137 13.15 4.08 32.09
C ALA A 137 13.78 3.21 30.99
N ALA A 138 14.21 3.83 29.89
CA ALA A 138 14.88 3.17 28.77
C ALA A 138 16.36 3.56 28.74
N LEU A 139 17.24 2.57 28.91
CA LEU A 139 18.69 2.77 28.96
C LEU A 139 19.38 1.51 28.44
N VAL A 140 20.32 1.65 27.50
CA VAL A 140 21.08 0.52 26.97
C VAL A 140 22.42 0.97 26.38
N THR A 141 23.41 0.08 26.37
CA THR A 141 24.64 0.26 25.58
C THR A 141 24.55 -0.62 24.34
N ASP A 142 24.71 -0.04 23.16
CA ASP A 142 24.66 -0.80 21.91
C ASP A 142 25.98 -1.52 21.59
N SER A 143 26.00 -2.30 20.51
CA SER A 143 27.21 -3.04 20.07
C SER A 143 28.37 -2.15 19.61
N LYS A 144 28.12 -0.85 19.37
CA LYS A 144 29.15 0.16 19.06
C LYS A 144 29.68 0.85 20.32
N GLY A 145 29.20 0.47 21.50
CA GLY A 145 29.60 1.06 22.78
C GLY A 145 28.93 2.41 23.09
N ARG A 146 27.91 2.81 22.31
CA ARG A 146 27.16 4.05 22.52
C ARG A 146 26.15 3.85 23.63
N LEU A 147 26.10 4.77 24.59
CA LEU A 147 25.08 4.77 25.65
C LEU A 147 23.83 5.48 25.14
N TRP A 148 22.76 4.73 24.95
CA TRP A 148 21.45 5.20 24.53
C TRP A 148 20.51 5.36 25.71
N PHE A 149 19.70 6.41 25.69
CA PHE A 149 18.63 6.63 26.66
C PHE A 149 17.34 7.09 25.96
N GLY A 150 16.20 6.80 26.59
CA GLY A 150 14.92 7.43 26.31
C GLY A 150 14.38 8.12 27.56
N SER A 151 13.85 9.34 27.39
CA SER A 151 13.28 10.18 28.45
C SER A 151 12.03 10.91 27.95
N GLU A 152 11.37 11.68 28.82
CA GLU A 152 10.22 12.51 28.42
C GLU A 152 10.60 13.59 27.39
N GLU A 153 11.85 14.07 27.40
CA GLU A 153 12.36 15.05 26.46
C GLU A 153 12.61 14.47 25.06
N GLY A 154 12.91 13.17 24.96
CA GLY A 154 13.20 12.50 23.70
C GLY A 154 14.14 11.30 23.84
N VAL A 155 14.86 11.00 22.75
CA VAL A 155 15.89 9.94 22.70
C VAL A 155 17.25 10.59 22.53
N GLY A 156 18.29 9.99 23.10
CA GLY A 156 19.65 10.41 22.79
C GLY A 156 20.67 9.32 22.98
N TYR A 157 21.85 9.54 22.42
CA TYR A 157 23.01 8.71 22.69
C TYR A 157 24.30 9.50 22.77
N LEU A 158 25.25 8.95 23.54
CA LEU A 158 26.61 9.43 23.63
C LEU A 158 27.52 8.63 22.70
N ASP A 159 28.11 9.31 21.72
CA ASP A 159 29.15 8.76 20.83
C ASP A 159 30.48 9.44 21.14
N GLY A 160 31.36 8.69 21.82
CA GLY A 160 32.57 9.24 22.42
C GLY A 160 32.25 10.33 23.45
N THR A 161 32.38 11.59 23.04
CA THR A 161 32.11 12.77 23.89
C THR A 161 30.94 13.62 23.39
N LYS A 162 30.34 13.26 22.24
CA LYS A 162 29.27 14.05 21.61
C LYS A 162 27.92 13.40 21.84
N TRP A 163 26.95 14.20 22.28
CA TRP A 163 25.56 13.77 22.34
C TRP A 163 24.87 14.00 21.00
N LYS A 164 24.09 13.01 20.58
CA LYS A 164 23.01 13.20 19.60
C LYS A 164 21.68 13.05 20.30
N LEU A 165 20.76 13.97 20.03
CA LEU A 165 19.49 14.15 20.74
C LEU A 165 18.38 14.30 19.70
N PHE A 166 17.26 13.61 19.91
CA PHE A 166 16.16 13.47 18.96
C PHE A 166 14.81 13.67 19.64
N THR A 167 13.96 14.46 19.00
CA THR A 167 12.56 14.75 19.33
C THR A 167 11.68 14.39 18.14
N GLY A 168 10.38 14.73 18.20
CA GLY A 168 9.49 14.61 17.04
C GLY A 168 9.99 15.37 15.80
N LYS A 169 10.73 16.48 15.98
CA LYS A 169 11.32 17.24 14.86
C LYS A 169 12.35 16.44 14.07
N GLU A 170 13.04 15.52 14.73
CA GLU A 170 14.04 14.64 14.11
C GLU A 170 13.46 13.25 13.77
N GLY A 171 12.14 13.07 13.88
CA GLY A 171 11.46 11.84 13.47
C GLY A 171 11.07 10.88 14.61
N LEU A 172 11.26 11.22 15.88
CA LEU A 172 10.84 10.37 16.99
C LEU A 172 9.29 10.30 17.06
N PRO A 173 8.64 9.14 16.90
CA PRO A 173 7.18 9.08 16.87
C PRO A 173 6.52 9.20 18.24
N TYR A 174 7.20 8.77 19.32
CA TYR A 174 6.63 8.74 20.66
C TYR A 174 7.70 8.73 21.75
N ASN A 175 7.45 9.37 22.89
CA ASN A 175 8.46 9.63 23.94
C ASN A 175 8.11 9.08 25.35
N GLN A 176 7.04 8.29 25.50
CA GLN A 176 6.76 7.63 26.79
C GLN A 176 7.38 6.23 26.85
N PHE A 177 8.68 6.18 27.11
CA PHE A 177 9.48 4.95 27.12
C PHE A 177 9.22 4.06 28.34
N THR A 178 9.41 2.76 28.16
CA THR A 178 9.25 1.73 29.20
C THR A 178 10.45 0.81 29.36
N CYS A 179 11.20 0.57 28.29
CA CYS A 179 12.40 -0.27 28.29
C CYS A 179 13.25 0.00 27.05
N ALA A 180 14.49 -0.52 27.03
CA ALA A 180 15.35 -0.54 25.85
C ALA A 180 16.10 -1.87 25.74
N ALA A 181 16.44 -2.27 24.51
CA ALA A 181 17.25 -3.43 24.21
C ALA A 181 18.21 -3.14 23.05
N ALA A 182 19.44 -3.63 23.13
CA ALA A 182 20.40 -3.53 22.04
C ALA A 182 20.08 -4.61 21.01
N GLY A 183 20.06 -4.20 19.73
CA GLY A 183 20.03 -5.10 18.59
C GLY A 183 21.42 -5.31 17.99
N LEU A 184 21.44 -5.81 16.76
CA LEU A 184 22.67 -6.02 15.98
C LEU A 184 23.19 -4.71 15.40
N ASP A 185 24.51 -4.62 15.19
CA ASP A 185 25.16 -3.55 14.40
C ASP A 185 24.81 -2.10 14.79
N GLY A 186 24.54 -1.86 16.07
CA GLY A 186 24.21 -0.56 16.64
C GLY A 186 22.72 -0.20 16.55
N ILE A 187 21.86 -1.12 16.12
CA ILE A 187 20.41 -1.00 16.22
C ILE A 187 20.02 -0.99 17.69
N VAL A 188 19.03 -0.17 18.05
CA VAL A 188 18.45 -0.12 19.38
C VAL A 188 16.94 -0.19 19.30
N TRP A 189 16.34 -1.01 20.16
CA TRP A 189 14.90 -1.10 20.32
C TRP A 189 14.47 -0.39 21.61
N PHE A 190 13.41 0.39 21.51
CA PHE A 190 12.76 1.06 22.62
C PHE A 190 11.32 0.57 22.76
N GLY A 191 10.97 0.08 23.94
CA GLY A 191 9.57 -0.13 24.29
C GLY A 191 8.95 1.17 24.78
N THR A 192 7.69 1.40 24.43
CA THR A 192 6.93 2.58 24.89
C THR A 192 5.52 2.19 25.35
N LYS A 193 4.77 3.16 25.88
CA LYS A 193 3.34 2.95 26.19
C LYS A 193 2.44 2.83 24.95
N LYS A 194 2.93 3.22 23.78
CA LYS A 194 2.27 3.06 22.49
C LYS A 194 3.27 2.54 21.47
N GLY A 195 3.41 1.24 21.33
CA GLY A 195 4.27 0.62 20.33
C GLY A 195 5.74 0.49 20.72
N ALA A 196 6.51 -0.13 19.83
CA ALA A 196 7.96 -0.23 19.91
C ALA A 196 8.62 0.62 18.81
N ILE A 197 9.78 1.19 19.12
CA ILE A 197 10.56 2.02 18.21
C ILE A 197 11.91 1.34 17.99
N GLU A 198 12.22 1.00 16.74
CA GLU A 198 13.56 0.58 16.34
C GLU A 198 14.31 1.80 15.81
N VAL A 199 15.56 1.96 16.23
CA VAL A 199 16.46 3.01 15.76
C VAL A 199 17.63 2.38 15.04
N ASP A 200 17.77 2.72 13.76
CA ASP A 200 18.86 2.27 12.90
C ASP A 200 19.43 3.47 12.14
N ASN A 201 20.72 3.75 12.32
CA ASN A 201 21.41 4.89 11.72
C ASN A 201 20.65 6.22 11.86
N ASP A 202 20.21 6.53 13.08
CA ASP A 202 19.44 7.73 13.44
C ASP A 202 18.05 7.82 12.75
N GLN A 203 17.57 6.74 12.10
CA GLN A 203 16.22 6.62 11.55
C GLN A 203 15.32 5.81 12.49
N PHE A 204 14.09 6.29 12.68
CA PHE A 204 13.09 5.65 13.54
C PHE A 204 12.13 4.82 12.70
N LYS A 205 11.91 3.57 13.11
CA LYS A 205 10.86 2.70 12.57
C LYS A 205 9.89 2.33 13.67
N TYR A 206 8.59 2.46 13.42
CA TYR A 206 7.57 2.39 14.45
C TYR A 206 6.67 1.15 14.31
N ARG A 207 6.71 0.29 15.32
CA ARG A 207 5.96 -0.97 15.35
C ARG A 207 4.79 -0.77 16.31
N PHE A 208 3.63 -0.48 15.74
CA PHE A 208 2.44 -0.04 16.47
C PHE A 208 1.16 -0.74 15.98
N SER A 209 0.17 -0.86 16.87
CA SER A 209 -1.12 -1.53 16.61
C SER A 209 -0.96 -3.00 16.19
N ARG A 210 -2.09 -3.61 15.82
CA ARG A 210 -2.29 -5.03 15.58
C ARG A 210 -1.38 -5.61 14.48
N ARG A 211 -0.92 -4.78 13.53
CA ARG A 211 0.09 -5.17 12.52
C ARG A 211 1.32 -5.78 13.16
N TRP A 212 1.76 -5.17 14.26
CA TRP A 212 3.04 -5.47 14.87
C TRP A 212 2.90 -6.08 16.25
N LEU A 213 1.86 -5.72 17.01
CA LEU A 213 1.74 -6.01 18.44
C LEU A 213 0.34 -6.54 18.82
N PRO A 214 0.24 -7.52 19.73
CA PRO A 214 -1.06 -7.90 20.33
C PRO A 214 -1.64 -6.81 21.24
N ASN A 215 -0.81 -5.86 21.70
CA ASN A 215 -1.22 -4.68 22.46
C ASN A 215 -0.14 -3.60 22.40
N ASP A 216 -0.55 -2.32 22.39
CA ASP A 216 0.36 -1.19 22.23
C ASP A 216 1.24 -0.91 23.45
N GLN A 217 0.84 -1.34 24.66
CA GLN A 217 1.65 -1.15 25.86
C GLN A 217 2.80 -2.16 25.86
N VAL A 218 4.00 -1.70 25.49
CA VAL A 218 5.22 -2.52 25.54
C VAL A 218 5.81 -2.46 26.94
N ASN A 219 6.12 -3.62 27.50
CA ASN A 219 6.65 -3.77 28.86
C ASN A 219 8.14 -4.17 28.85
N THR A 220 8.57 -4.93 27.85
CA THR A 220 9.91 -5.53 27.81
C THR A 220 10.26 -5.93 26.37
N ILE A 221 11.54 -5.86 26.02
CA ILE A 221 12.06 -6.30 24.73
C ILE A 221 13.33 -7.12 24.97
N ALA A 222 13.49 -8.21 24.24
CA ALA A 222 14.76 -8.94 24.13
C ALA A 222 15.08 -9.20 22.65
N VAL A 223 16.33 -9.00 22.24
CA VAL A 223 16.75 -9.20 20.84
C VAL A 223 17.78 -10.32 20.77
N GLN A 224 17.56 -11.29 19.90
CA GLN A 224 18.47 -12.41 19.72
C GLN A 224 19.78 -11.94 19.05
N PRO A 225 20.95 -12.19 19.65
CA PRO A 225 22.24 -11.73 19.14
C PRO A 225 22.75 -12.47 17.90
N ASP A 226 22.14 -13.59 17.49
CA ASP A 226 22.56 -14.34 16.30
C ASP A 226 21.83 -13.92 15.03
N ASN A 227 20.57 -13.53 15.13
CA ASN A 227 19.73 -13.24 13.98
C ASN A 227 18.95 -11.91 14.07
N GLY A 228 19.00 -11.19 15.19
CA GLY A 228 18.32 -9.91 15.35
C GLY A 228 16.80 -10.00 15.61
N THR A 229 16.25 -11.19 15.83
CA THR A 229 14.83 -11.37 16.13
C THR A 229 14.47 -10.66 17.44
N ALA A 230 13.51 -9.75 17.38
CA ALA A 230 13.00 -9.02 18.54
C ALA A 230 11.78 -9.73 19.15
N TRP A 231 11.84 -9.98 20.44
CA TRP A 231 10.75 -10.52 21.26
C TRP A 231 10.20 -9.41 22.14
N ILE A 232 8.96 -9.00 21.88
CA ILE A 232 8.33 -7.83 22.49
C ILE A 232 7.17 -8.28 23.38
N GLY A 233 7.31 -8.10 24.69
CA GLY A 233 6.29 -8.43 25.67
C GLY A 233 5.34 -7.27 25.93
N THR A 234 4.03 -7.55 25.87
CA THR A 234 2.97 -6.56 26.02
C THR A 234 1.99 -6.94 27.15
N ASP A 235 0.91 -6.20 27.32
CA ASP A 235 -0.16 -6.57 28.25
C ASP A 235 -1.03 -7.76 27.77
N LYS A 236 -1.01 -8.09 26.47
CA LYS A 236 -1.88 -9.13 25.89
C LYS A 236 -1.14 -10.24 25.13
N GLY A 237 0.18 -10.35 25.27
CA GLY A 237 0.96 -11.40 24.62
C GLY A 237 2.34 -10.93 24.17
N ILE A 238 2.98 -11.74 23.32
CA ILE A 238 4.33 -11.50 22.82
C ILE A 238 4.30 -11.38 21.30
N SER A 239 4.96 -10.36 20.75
CA SER A 239 5.32 -10.34 19.33
C SER A 239 6.74 -10.85 19.14
N GLN A 240 6.91 -11.73 18.18
CA GLN A 240 8.19 -12.13 17.62
C GLN A 240 8.34 -11.46 16.26
N ILE A 241 9.27 -10.52 16.14
CA ILE A 241 9.57 -9.82 14.88
C ILE A 241 10.91 -10.35 14.38
N ALA A 242 10.86 -11.17 13.32
CA ALA A 242 12.02 -11.83 12.75
C ALA A 242 12.43 -11.18 11.42
N PRO A 243 13.71 -10.85 11.23
CA PRO A 243 14.21 -10.44 9.92
C PRO A 243 14.36 -11.66 9.00
N VAL A 244 13.77 -11.58 7.81
CA VAL A 244 13.84 -12.60 6.77
C VAL A 244 14.41 -11.98 5.51
N ALA A 245 15.53 -12.52 5.03
CA ALA A 245 16.12 -12.07 3.78
C ALA A 245 15.30 -12.60 2.59
N LEU A 246 14.67 -11.68 1.84
CA LEU A 246 13.88 -11.99 0.66
C LEU A 246 14.32 -11.14 -0.54
N SER A 247 14.26 -11.69 -1.74
CA SER A 247 14.22 -10.90 -2.97
C SER A 247 12.79 -10.45 -3.29
N LEU A 248 12.65 -9.44 -4.14
CA LEU A 248 11.31 -9.00 -4.59
C LEU A 248 10.58 -10.10 -5.35
N GLU A 249 11.31 -10.95 -6.07
CA GLU A 249 10.76 -12.11 -6.79
C GLU A 249 10.27 -13.20 -5.82
N GLU A 250 11.03 -13.51 -4.76
CA GLU A 250 10.57 -14.43 -3.71
C GLU A 250 9.27 -13.91 -3.06
N LYS A 251 9.17 -12.60 -2.82
CA LYS A 251 7.97 -11.94 -2.31
C LYS A 251 6.81 -11.95 -3.32
N ALA A 252 7.08 -11.74 -4.61
CA ALA A 252 6.09 -11.84 -5.68
C ALA A 252 5.45 -13.23 -5.75
N ARG A 253 6.23 -14.30 -5.56
CA ARG A 253 5.71 -15.68 -5.52
C ARG A 253 4.80 -15.93 -4.33
N ILE A 254 5.15 -15.37 -3.16
CA ILE A 254 4.29 -15.44 -1.96
C ILE A 254 2.93 -14.80 -2.26
N PHE A 255 2.91 -13.60 -2.83
CA PHE A 255 1.67 -12.90 -3.16
C PHE A 255 0.89 -13.52 -4.30
N THR A 256 1.57 -14.05 -5.32
CA THR A 256 0.88 -14.81 -6.39
C THR A 256 0.15 -16.01 -5.80
N ARG A 257 0.80 -16.77 -4.93
CA ARG A 257 0.17 -17.90 -4.24
C ARG A 257 -0.98 -17.47 -3.34
N GLN A 258 -0.83 -16.39 -2.55
CA GLN A 258 -1.92 -15.86 -1.73
C GLN A 258 -3.15 -15.56 -2.58
N VAL A 259 -2.99 -14.82 -3.68
CA VAL A 259 -4.10 -14.46 -4.57
C VAL A 259 -4.79 -15.72 -5.10
N GLU A 260 -4.01 -16.69 -5.57
CA GLU A 260 -4.54 -17.92 -6.15
C GLU A 260 -5.23 -18.85 -5.13
N GLU A 261 -4.73 -18.92 -3.90
CA GLU A 261 -5.27 -19.81 -2.87
C GLU A 261 -6.48 -19.22 -2.14
N ARG A 262 -6.54 -17.89 -1.97
CA ARG A 262 -7.50 -17.24 -1.06
C ARG A 262 -8.36 -16.14 -1.68
N HIS A 263 -8.03 -15.68 -2.89
CA HIS A 263 -8.75 -14.58 -3.55
C HIS A 263 -9.31 -14.95 -4.92
N ASN A 264 -9.09 -16.17 -5.41
CA ASN A 264 -9.55 -16.58 -6.74
C ASN A 264 -10.92 -17.24 -6.67
N ARG A 265 -11.93 -16.54 -7.19
CA ARG A 265 -13.32 -17.00 -7.29
C ARG A 265 -13.71 -17.15 -8.76
N MET A 266 -13.63 -18.38 -9.28
CA MET A 266 -13.97 -18.68 -10.69
C MET A 266 -13.17 -17.85 -11.71
N GLY A 267 -11.92 -17.50 -11.39
CA GLY A 267 -11.05 -16.65 -12.19
C GLY A 267 -11.13 -15.16 -11.87
N PHE A 268 -12.13 -14.73 -11.09
CA PHE A 268 -12.21 -13.36 -10.55
C PHE A 268 -11.35 -13.22 -9.31
N ILE A 269 -10.63 -12.10 -9.19
CA ILE A 269 -9.93 -11.73 -7.97
C ILE A 269 -10.93 -11.02 -7.06
N ALA A 270 -11.16 -11.63 -5.90
CA ALA A 270 -12.22 -11.30 -4.98
C ALA A 270 -11.69 -11.07 -3.56
N GLN A 271 -12.55 -10.53 -2.70
CA GLN A 271 -12.25 -10.35 -1.28
C GLN A 271 -12.18 -11.71 -0.56
N SER A 272 -11.33 -11.79 0.47
CA SER A 272 -11.18 -12.96 1.33
C SER A 272 -11.65 -12.61 2.73
N HIS A 273 -12.74 -13.24 3.18
CA HIS A 273 -13.27 -13.08 4.53
C HIS A 273 -12.76 -14.20 5.45
N LEU A 274 -12.35 -13.87 6.67
CA LEU A 274 -11.79 -14.79 7.66
C LEU A 274 -12.84 -15.08 8.73
N LYS A 275 -13.28 -16.34 8.84
CA LYS A 275 -14.27 -16.74 9.87
C LYS A 275 -13.75 -16.54 11.29
N GLU A 276 -12.44 -16.71 11.47
CA GLU A 276 -11.75 -16.39 12.72
C GLU A 276 -10.83 -15.18 12.54
N GLN A 277 -10.92 -14.23 13.45
CA GLN A 277 -10.13 -13.00 13.43
C GLN A 277 -8.63 -13.30 13.32
N PHE A 278 -7.96 -12.70 12.33
CA PHE A 278 -6.54 -12.85 12.03
C PHE A 278 -6.09 -14.26 11.59
N ASN A 279 -7.01 -15.17 11.26
CA ASN A 279 -6.68 -16.55 10.88
C ASN A 279 -6.94 -16.81 9.40
N VAL A 280 -5.91 -16.60 8.57
CA VAL A 280 -5.97 -16.82 7.11
C VAL A 280 -6.33 -18.25 6.70
N ALA A 281 -6.15 -19.25 7.58
CA ALA A 281 -6.58 -20.63 7.31
C ALA A 281 -8.10 -20.81 7.32
N THR A 282 -8.85 -19.81 7.79
CA THR A 282 -10.31 -19.77 7.80
C THR A 282 -10.90 -18.88 6.71
N SER A 283 -10.08 -18.55 5.70
CA SER A 283 -10.47 -17.77 4.53
C SER A 283 -11.62 -18.44 3.77
N GLU A 284 -12.57 -17.59 3.37
CA GLU A 284 -13.68 -17.88 2.49
C GLU A 284 -13.79 -16.74 1.48
N VAL A 285 -13.85 -17.09 0.19
CA VAL A 285 -14.00 -16.10 -0.88
C VAL A 285 -15.36 -15.43 -0.78
N ALA A 286 -15.34 -14.10 -0.70
CA ALA A 286 -16.52 -13.25 -0.69
C ALA A 286 -16.70 -12.57 -2.05
N ILE A 287 -17.79 -11.82 -2.22
CA ILE A 287 -17.94 -10.88 -3.33
C ILE A 287 -17.45 -9.51 -2.89
N SER A 288 -16.81 -8.76 -3.80
CA SER A 288 -16.57 -7.33 -3.59
C SER A 288 -17.46 -6.48 -4.51
N ASP A 289 -17.45 -5.17 -4.35
CA ASP A 289 -18.10 -4.27 -5.32
C ASP A 289 -17.34 -4.21 -6.65
N ASN A 290 -16.07 -4.63 -6.71
CA ASN A 290 -15.13 -4.35 -7.79
C ASN A 290 -14.31 -5.56 -8.26
N ASP A 291 -14.92 -6.75 -8.26
CA ASP A 291 -14.23 -7.97 -8.69
C ASP A 291 -13.65 -7.84 -10.11
N GLY A 292 -14.34 -7.13 -11.02
CA GLY A 292 -13.84 -6.88 -12.39
C GLY A 292 -12.55 -6.06 -12.41
N MET A 293 -12.54 -4.91 -11.75
CA MET A 293 -11.38 -4.01 -11.67
C MET A 293 -10.17 -4.71 -11.04
N TYR A 294 -10.34 -5.40 -9.90
CA TYR A 294 -9.22 -6.11 -9.27
C TYR A 294 -8.72 -7.28 -10.13
N THR A 295 -9.63 -7.95 -10.84
CA THR A 295 -9.25 -8.98 -11.84
C THR A 295 -8.42 -8.40 -12.97
N ALA A 296 -8.80 -7.21 -13.46
CA ALA A 296 -8.06 -6.50 -14.51
C ALA A 296 -6.68 -6.02 -14.02
N MET A 297 -6.59 -5.49 -12.81
CA MET A 297 -5.31 -5.11 -12.19
C MET A 297 -4.37 -6.32 -12.02
N TYR A 298 -4.89 -7.45 -11.55
CA TYR A 298 -4.11 -8.69 -11.47
C TYR A 298 -3.71 -9.20 -12.84
N GLY A 299 -4.62 -9.17 -13.82
CA GLY A 299 -4.34 -9.51 -15.21
C GLY A 299 -3.21 -8.66 -15.80
N ALA A 300 -3.23 -7.35 -15.54
CA ALA A 300 -2.18 -6.42 -15.96
C ALA A 300 -0.83 -6.74 -15.28
N ALA A 301 -0.84 -7.10 -13.99
CA ALA A 301 0.36 -7.55 -13.28
C ALA A 301 0.99 -8.78 -13.95
N GLN A 302 0.17 -9.78 -14.29
CA GLN A 302 0.63 -11.00 -14.95
C GLN A 302 1.03 -10.75 -16.42
N ALA A 303 0.40 -9.80 -17.11
CA ALA A 303 0.80 -9.38 -18.45
C ALA A 303 2.21 -8.74 -18.43
N PHE A 304 2.49 -7.85 -17.48
CA PHE A 304 3.84 -7.30 -17.29
C PHE A 304 4.84 -8.36 -16.86
N ARG A 305 4.47 -9.28 -15.96
CA ARG A 305 5.32 -10.43 -15.58
C ARG A 305 5.69 -11.25 -16.82
N TYR A 306 4.71 -11.63 -17.63
CA TYR A 306 4.94 -12.40 -18.85
C TYR A 306 5.86 -11.64 -19.82
N ALA A 307 5.59 -10.36 -20.05
CA ALA A 307 6.41 -9.53 -20.95
C ALA A 307 7.87 -9.40 -20.48
N ALA A 308 8.09 -9.32 -19.17
CA ALA A 308 9.42 -9.13 -18.61
C ALA A 308 10.21 -10.44 -18.41
N THR A 309 9.53 -11.58 -18.27
CA THR A 309 10.16 -12.86 -17.89
C THR A 309 10.02 -13.97 -18.92
N GLY A 310 9.00 -13.91 -19.79
CA GLY A 310 8.60 -15.01 -20.68
C GLY A 310 7.91 -16.17 -19.97
N ASP A 311 7.51 -16.03 -18.71
CA ASP A 311 6.94 -17.11 -17.90
C ASP A 311 5.57 -17.59 -18.42
N PRO A 312 5.42 -18.86 -18.84
CA PRO A 312 4.16 -19.38 -19.34
C PRO A 312 3.04 -19.41 -18.30
N GLU A 313 3.36 -19.51 -17.00
CA GLU A 313 2.36 -19.41 -15.92
C GLU A 313 1.76 -17.99 -15.91
N ALA A 314 2.60 -16.97 -16.03
CA ALA A 314 2.15 -15.58 -16.08
C ALA A 314 1.22 -15.34 -17.27
N LYS A 315 1.53 -15.90 -18.44
CA LYS A 315 0.62 -15.86 -19.59
C LYS A 315 -0.73 -16.52 -19.27
N ALA A 316 -0.71 -17.74 -18.72
CA ALA A 316 -1.95 -18.46 -18.41
C ALA A 316 -2.85 -17.71 -17.41
N LEU A 317 -2.25 -17.06 -16.42
CA LEU A 317 -2.97 -16.23 -15.45
C LEU A 317 -3.53 -14.96 -16.10
N ALA A 318 -2.76 -14.29 -16.97
CA ALA A 318 -3.24 -13.14 -17.73
C ALA A 318 -4.40 -13.53 -18.68
N ASP A 319 -4.29 -14.64 -19.39
CA ASP A 319 -5.35 -15.17 -20.28
C ASP A 319 -6.62 -15.48 -19.49
N ARG A 320 -6.50 -16.06 -18.28
CA ARG A 320 -7.64 -16.33 -17.40
C ARG A 320 -8.31 -15.04 -16.95
N SER A 321 -7.54 -14.08 -16.45
CA SER A 321 -8.07 -12.77 -16.04
C SER A 321 -8.78 -12.06 -17.19
N PHE A 322 -8.21 -12.09 -18.39
CA PHE A 322 -8.86 -11.55 -19.59
C PHE A 322 -10.20 -12.23 -19.87
N LYS A 323 -10.25 -13.57 -19.84
CA LYS A 323 -11.49 -14.33 -20.04
C LYS A 323 -12.54 -14.01 -18.98
N SER A 324 -12.14 -13.83 -17.72
CA SER A 324 -13.05 -13.43 -16.63
C SER A 324 -13.60 -12.01 -16.84
N CYS A 325 -12.76 -11.03 -17.17
CA CYS A 325 -13.23 -9.67 -17.49
C CYS A 325 -14.14 -9.65 -18.73
N LYS A 326 -13.81 -10.43 -19.77
CA LYS A 326 -14.69 -10.59 -20.94
C LYS A 326 -16.03 -11.23 -20.58
N TRP A 327 -16.04 -12.21 -19.68
CA TRP A 327 -17.27 -12.85 -19.23
C TRP A 327 -18.23 -11.87 -18.54
N LEU A 328 -17.72 -10.83 -17.85
CA LEU A 328 -18.55 -9.75 -17.31
C LEU A 328 -19.36 -9.04 -18.39
N VAL A 329 -18.83 -8.90 -19.60
CA VAL A 329 -19.53 -8.31 -20.74
C VAL A 329 -20.48 -9.33 -21.37
N ASP A 330 -20.02 -10.57 -21.56
CA ASP A 330 -20.78 -11.61 -22.27
C ASP A 330 -22.03 -12.07 -21.51
N ILE A 331 -22.02 -12.00 -20.18
CA ILE A 331 -23.14 -12.47 -19.34
C ILE A 331 -24.32 -11.49 -19.31
N SER A 332 -24.06 -10.21 -19.54
CA SER A 332 -25.06 -9.17 -19.36
C SER A 332 -26.14 -9.24 -20.44
N HIS A 333 -27.31 -8.68 -20.14
CA HIS A 333 -28.43 -8.70 -21.07
C HIS A 333 -28.30 -7.64 -22.16
N GLU A 334 -27.58 -6.57 -21.84
CA GLU A 334 -27.37 -5.42 -22.70
C GLU A 334 -26.01 -5.52 -23.39
N LYS A 335 -26.00 -5.48 -24.73
CA LYS A 335 -24.77 -5.71 -25.49
C LYS A 335 -23.74 -4.64 -25.14
N GLY A 336 -22.52 -5.08 -24.78
CA GLY A 336 -21.40 -4.21 -24.45
C GLY A 336 -21.44 -3.65 -23.02
N PHE A 337 -22.45 -3.98 -22.22
CA PHE A 337 -22.48 -3.60 -20.81
C PHE A 337 -21.69 -4.62 -19.97
N PRO A 338 -20.60 -4.22 -19.27
CA PRO A 338 -19.91 -5.09 -18.32
C PRO A 338 -20.70 -5.19 -17.01
N ALA A 339 -20.91 -6.39 -16.49
CA ALA A 339 -21.27 -6.63 -15.10
C ALA A 339 -20.09 -6.31 -14.16
N ARG A 340 -20.34 -6.23 -12.84
CA ARG A 340 -19.28 -6.04 -11.82
C ARG A 340 -18.81 -7.34 -11.19
N VAL A 341 -19.76 -8.26 -10.96
CA VAL A 341 -19.58 -9.51 -10.24
C VAL A 341 -20.42 -10.58 -10.92
N ILE A 342 -19.94 -11.82 -10.98
CA ILE A 342 -20.72 -13.00 -11.40
C ILE A 342 -20.66 -14.03 -10.29
N ILE A 343 -21.79 -14.57 -9.86
CA ILE A 343 -21.88 -15.65 -8.85
C ILE A 343 -22.86 -16.75 -9.31
N PRO A 344 -22.71 -18.00 -8.88
CA PRO A 344 -23.71 -19.05 -9.06
C PRO A 344 -25.07 -18.68 -8.43
N VAL A 345 -26.18 -19.22 -8.95
CA VAL A 345 -27.51 -18.96 -8.38
C VAL A 345 -27.74 -19.55 -6.99
N ASP A 346 -26.91 -20.51 -6.59
CA ASP A 346 -26.87 -21.14 -5.26
C ASP A 346 -25.78 -20.53 -4.35
N TRP A 347 -25.29 -19.32 -4.68
CA TRP A 347 -24.39 -18.58 -3.82
C TRP A 347 -24.98 -18.44 -2.41
N HIS A 348 -24.13 -18.62 -1.42
CA HIS A 348 -24.52 -18.78 -0.02
C HIS A 348 -25.20 -17.54 0.58
N GLU A 349 -24.98 -16.35 0.02
CA GLU A 349 -25.58 -15.09 0.46
C GLU A 349 -26.83 -14.72 -0.36
N PRO A 350 -27.90 -14.23 0.29
CA PRO A 350 -29.12 -13.76 -0.39
C PRO A 350 -28.93 -12.35 -0.97
N VAL A 351 -28.12 -12.22 -2.02
CA VAL A 351 -27.64 -10.92 -2.54
C VAL A 351 -28.74 -9.90 -2.88
N ASN A 352 -29.88 -10.29 -3.46
CA ASN A 352 -30.94 -9.33 -3.82
C ASN A 352 -31.79 -8.87 -2.61
N GLU A 353 -31.73 -9.58 -1.49
CA GLU A 353 -32.38 -9.14 -0.24
C GLU A 353 -31.53 -8.07 0.45
N VAL A 354 -30.20 -8.19 0.36
CA VAL A 354 -29.24 -7.18 0.84
C VAL A 354 -29.39 -5.88 0.06
N TYR A 355 -29.52 -5.96 -1.27
CA TYR A 355 -29.70 -4.80 -2.16
C TYR A 355 -31.17 -4.61 -2.56
N SER A 356 -32.03 -4.37 -1.55
CA SER A 356 -33.48 -4.27 -1.73
C SER A 356 -33.94 -2.93 -2.32
N ARG A 357 -35.20 -2.87 -2.76
CA ARG A 357 -35.86 -1.60 -3.16
C ARG A 357 -35.85 -0.55 -2.05
N GLU A 358 -35.97 -0.99 -0.79
CA GLU A 358 -35.90 -0.11 0.38
C GLU A 358 -34.48 0.48 0.54
N ALA A 359 -33.45 -0.30 0.24
CA ALA A 359 -32.08 0.22 0.19
C ALA A 359 -31.94 1.29 -0.91
N ASN A 360 -32.52 1.09 -2.09
CA ASN A 360 -32.51 2.11 -3.16
C ASN A 360 -33.22 3.40 -2.73
N LEU A 361 -34.40 3.30 -2.09
CA LEU A 361 -35.14 4.47 -1.60
C LEU A 361 -34.31 5.30 -0.61
N ARG A 362 -33.57 4.66 0.30
CA ARG A 362 -32.67 5.38 1.25
C ARG A 362 -31.53 6.13 0.55
N HIS A 363 -30.98 5.58 -0.53
CA HIS A 363 -29.95 6.27 -1.31
C HIS A 363 -30.54 7.47 -2.06
N GLN A 364 -31.76 7.33 -2.61
CA GLN A 364 -32.45 8.41 -3.32
C GLN A 364 -32.77 9.63 -2.45
N GLU A 365 -32.84 9.47 -1.13
CA GLU A 365 -33.01 10.59 -0.19
C GLU A 365 -31.81 11.57 -0.21
N HIS A 366 -30.62 11.08 -0.57
CA HIS A 366 -29.36 11.83 -0.51
C HIS A 366 -28.69 11.99 -1.88
N ASP A 367 -29.09 11.17 -2.85
CA ASP A 367 -28.54 11.16 -4.20
C ASP A 367 -29.67 11.17 -5.24
N PRO A 368 -29.97 12.34 -5.84
CA PRO A 368 -31.05 12.46 -6.82
C PRO A 368 -30.78 11.71 -8.13
N MET A 369 -29.55 11.27 -8.38
CA MET A 369 -29.16 10.50 -9.56
C MET A 369 -29.24 8.98 -9.31
N TRP A 370 -29.51 8.55 -8.07
CA TRP A 370 -29.64 7.13 -7.74
C TRP A 370 -30.91 6.53 -8.35
N LYS A 371 -30.76 5.51 -9.21
CA LYS A 371 -31.91 4.81 -9.80
C LYS A 371 -32.43 3.71 -8.87
N ASP A 372 -33.64 3.21 -9.14
CA ASP A 372 -34.10 1.97 -8.52
C ASP A 372 -33.42 0.77 -9.20
N ILE A 373 -32.40 0.22 -8.55
CA ILE A 373 -31.56 -0.87 -9.02
C ILE A 373 -32.10 -2.18 -8.45
N TYR A 374 -33.20 -2.69 -9.00
CA TYR A 374 -33.78 -3.97 -8.56
C TYR A 374 -34.25 -4.84 -9.74
N PRO A 375 -33.82 -6.12 -9.81
CA PRO A 375 -32.83 -6.75 -8.94
C PRO A 375 -31.43 -6.16 -9.17
N ARG A 376 -30.60 -6.05 -8.11
CA ARG A 376 -29.18 -5.68 -8.24
C ARG A 376 -28.36 -6.79 -8.87
N PHE A 377 -28.81 -8.02 -8.69
CA PHE A 377 -28.25 -9.24 -9.24
C PHE A 377 -29.28 -9.91 -10.16
N PRO A 378 -29.47 -9.44 -11.40
CA PRO A 378 -30.22 -10.16 -12.42
C PRO A 378 -29.66 -11.56 -12.68
N LYS A 379 -30.54 -12.50 -13.06
CA LYS A 379 -30.16 -13.85 -13.52
C LYS A 379 -29.64 -13.78 -14.95
N SER A 380 -28.61 -14.57 -15.26
CA SER A 380 -28.13 -14.81 -16.62
C SER A 380 -29.21 -15.45 -17.50
N LYS A 381 -29.07 -15.32 -18.83
CA LYS A 381 -30.01 -15.88 -19.82
C LYS A 381 -30.20 -17.41 -19.69
N ASP A 382 -29.17 -18.13 -19.27
CA ASP A 382 -29.22 -19.58 -19.05
C ASP A 382 -29.71 -19.97 -17.63
N GLY A 383 -29.97 -18.98 -16.77
CA GLY A 383 -30.47 -19.17 -15.41
C GLY A 383 -29.46 -19.75 -14.42
N LYS A 384 -28.18 -19.89 -14.78
CA LYS A 384 -27.16 -20.53 -13.93
C LYS A 384 -26.42 -19.57 -13.00
N TYR A 385 -26.39 -18.29 -13.34
CA TYR A 385 -25.61 -17.29 -12.62
C TYR A 385 -26.46 -16.07 -12.27
N TYR A 386 -26.09 -15.38 -11.21
CA TYR A 386 -26.42 -13.98 -11.00
C TYR A 386 -25.23 -13.12 -11.42
N TRP A 387 -25.50 -11.93 -11.94
CA TRP A 387 -24.47 -10.94 -12.23
C TRP A 387 -24.87 -9.58 -11.67
N LYS A 388 -23.92 -8.83 -11.09
CA LYS A 388 -24.18 -7.53 -10.46
C LYS A 388 -24.25 -6.43 -11.51
N CYS A 389 -25.38 -5.73 -11.58
CA CYS A 389 -25.60 -4.60 -12.49
C CYS A 389 -25.15 -3.27 -11.87
N ASP A 390 -25.50 -2.15 -12.50
CA ASP A 390 -25.15 -0.78 -12.13
C ASP A 390 -23.63 -0.60 -11.93
N THR A 391 -22.93 -0.85 -13.03
CA THR A 391 -21.47 -0.81 -13.15
C THR A 391 -20.92 0.61 -13.02
N SER A 392 -19.88 0.76 -12.22
CA SER A 392 -19.22 2.05 -11.98
C SER A 392 -18.10 2.29 -13.01
N SER A 393 -17.64 3.53 -13.12
CA SER A 393 -16.63 3.97 -14.08
C SER A 393 -15.23 3.41 -13.80
N ASP A 394 -14.94 3.08 -12.55
CA ASP A 394 -13.71 2.43 -12.09
C ASP A 394 -13.49 1.04 -12.71
N GLU A 395 -14.56 0.27 -12.92
CA GLU A 395 -14.54 -0.99 -13.67
C GLU A 395 -14.01 -0.77 -15.09
N LEU A 396 -14.50 0.28 -15.77
CA LEU A 396 -14.04 0.62 -17.11
C LEU A 396 -12.59 1.11 -17.10
N ALA A 397 -12.18 1.93 -16.14
CA ALA A 397 -10.80 2.39 -16.00
C ALA A 397 -9.82 1.20 -15.87
N GLY A 398 -10.14 0.24 -14.99
CA GLY A 398 -9.34 -0.97 -14.81
C GLY A 398 -9.36 -1.87 -16.06
N HIS A 399 -10.54 -2.10 -16.65
CA HIS A 399 -10.70 -2.94 -17.84
C HIS A 399 -9.93 -2.39 -19.04
N PHE A 400 -10.08 -1.11 -19.38
CA PHE A 400 -9.38 -0.52 -20.53
C PHE A 400 -7.87 -0.40 -20.31
N PHE A 401 -7.43 -0.17 -19.07
CA PHE A 401 -6.01 -0.27 -18.72
C PHE A 401 -5.46 -1.67 -19.01
N PHE A 402 -6.15 -2.71 -18.56
CA PHE A 402 -5.73 -4.09 -18.78
C PHE A 402 -5.85 -4.54 -20.23
N TYR A 403 -6.96 -4.25 -20.92
CA TYR A 403 -7.19 -4.73 -22.29
C TYR A 403 -6.12 -4.25 -23.26
N GLY A 404 -5.71 -2.97 -23.18
CA GLY A 404 -4.60 -2.46 -23.99
C GLY A 404 -3.28 -3.19 -23.70
N ILE A 405 -2.95 -3.36 -22.42
CA ILE A 405 -1.73 -4.06 -21.99
C ILE A 405 -1.74 -5.52 -22.45
N TYR A 406 -2.85 -6.22 -22.28
CA TYR A 406 -3.00 -7.61 -22.69
C TYR A 406 -2.88 -7.77 -24.21
N TYR A 407 -3.50 -6.87 -24.98
CA TYR A 407 -3.42 -6.86 -26.44
C TYR A 407 -1.98 -6.72 -26.94
N ASP A 408 -1.22 -5.81 -26.36
CA ASP A 408 0.15 -5.52 -26.77
C ASP A 408 1.14 -6.61 -26.29
N LEU A 409 1.02 -7.02 -25.04
CA LEU A 409 2.05 -7.81 -24.36
C LEU A 409 1.79 -9.31 -24.40
N VAL A 410 0.53 -9.74 -24.35
CA VAL A 410 0.15 -11.14 -24.12
C VAL A 410 -0.45 -11.79 -25.36
N ALA A 411 -1.45 -11.17 -25.98
CA ALA A 411 -2.14 -11.72 -27.15
C ALA A 411 -1.20 -11.84 -28.35
N LYS A 412 -0.90 -13.07 -28.79
CA LYS A 412 0.02 -13.33 -29.92
C LYS A 412 -0.70 -13.83 -31.16
N THR A 413 -1.73 -14.65 -30.98
CA THR A 413 -2.54 -15.19 -32.07
C THR A 413 -3.62 -14.20 -32.50
N GLU A 414 -4.09 -14.33 -33.74
CA GLU A 414 -5.18 -13.47 -34.22
C GLU A 414 -6.50 -13.81 -33.50
N GLU A 415 -6.70 -15.05 -33.08
CA GLU A 415 -7.85 -15.44 -32.26
C GLU A 415 -7.84 -14.74 -30.90
N GLU A 416 -6.70 -14.71 -30.21
CA GLU A 416 -6.54 -13.97 -28.95
C GLU A 416 -6.78 -12.47 -29.17
N LYS A 417 -6.16 -11.88 -30.19
CA LYS A 417 -6.33 -10.46 -30.50
C LYS A 417 -7.76 -10.12 -30.89
N GLN A 418 -8.43 -10.98 -31.66
CA GLN A 418 -9.82 -10.79 -32.06
C GLN A 418 -10.75 -10.77 -30.85
N ALA A 419 -10.55 -11.66 -29.87
CA ALA A 419 -11.34 -11.65 -28.64
C ALA A 419 -11.22 -10.31 -27.87
N VAL A 420 -10.03 -9.68 -27.88
CA VAL A 420 -9.83 -8.35 -27.28
C VAL A 420 -10.54 -7.27 -28.11
N ARG A 421 -10.41 -7.33 -29.45
CA ARG A 421 -11.12 -6.40 -30.36
C ARG A 421 -12.62 -6.44 -30.15
N ASP A 422 -13.20 -7.63 -30.00
CA ASP A 422 -14.63 -7.82 -29.79
C ASP A 422 -15.09 -7.20 -28.47
N VAL A 423 -14.43 -7.50 -27.34
CA VAL A 423 -14.85 -6.98 -26.03
C VAL A 423 -14.64 -5.48 -25.89
N VAL A 424 -13.50 -4.96 -26.36
CA VAL A 424 -13.22 -3.51 -26.34
C VAL A 424 -14.19 -2.77 -27.25
N GLY A 425 -14.39 -3.27 -28.47
CA GLY A 425 -15.31 -2.69 -29.43
C GLY A 425 -16.75 -2.70 -28.92
N ASP A 426 -17.22 -3.81 -28.34
CA ASP A 426 -18.58 -3.93 -27.81
C ASP A 426 -18.84 -2.91 -26.68
N ILE A 427 -17.91 -2.73 -25.73
CA ILE A 427 -18.06 -1.74 -24.66
C ILE A 427 -18.03 -0.32 -25.21
N THR A 428 -17.07 0.00 -26.09
CA THR A 428 -16.96 1.37 -26.62
C THR A 428 -18.15 1.71 -27.52
N ASP A 429 -18.63 0.78 -28.34
CA ASP A 429 -19.83 0.95 -29.16
C ASP A 429 -21.08 1.14 -28.30
N HIS A 430 -21.16 0.44 -27.15
CA HIS A 430 -22.21 0.67 -26.18
C HIS A 430 -22.21 2.12 -25.67
N LEU A 431 -21.05 2.63 -25.22
CA LEU A 431 -20.93 4.01 -24.75
C LEU A 431 -21.32 5.00 -25.85
N VAL A 432 -20.77 4.86 -27.06
CA VAL A 432 -21.03 5.78 -28.18
C VAL A 432 -22.52 5.76 -28.58
N ARG A 433 -23.15 4.58 -28.73
CA ARG A 433 -24.56 4.50 -29.13
C ARG A 433 -25.51 5.15 -28.12
N HIS A 434 -25.10 5.20 -26.86
CA HIS A 434 -25.86 5.77 -25.75
C HIS A 434 -25.47 7.22 -25.42
N GLY A 435 -24.73 7.90 -26.30
CA GLY A 435 -24.32 9.28 -26.09
C GLY A 435 -23.30 9.42 -24.96
N TYR A 436 -22.32 8.51 -24.94
CA TYR A 436 -21.25 8.40 -23.95
C TYR A 436 -21.75 8.04 -22.55
N LYS A 437 -22.77 7.17 -22.48
CA LYS A 437 -23.40 6.72 -21.23
C LYS A 437 -23.33 5.21 -21.13
N LEU A 438 -23.01 4.72 -19.94
CA LEU A 438 -23.11 3.31 -19.62
C LEU A 438 -24.55 3.02 -19.19
N VAL A 439 -25.32 2.46 -20.12
CA VAL A 439 -26.75 2.16 -19.96
C VAL A 439 -26.91 0.70 -19.59
N ASP A 440 -27.60 0.45 -18.49
CA ASP A 440 -27.75 -0.87 -17.91
C ASP A 440 -28.92 -1.65 -18.56
N HIS A 441 -29.12 -2.90 -18.13
CA HIS A 441 -30.17 -3.79 -18.64
C HIS A 441 -31.61 -3.28 -18.44
N ASP A 442 -31.81 -2.29 -17.58
CA ASP A 442 -33.11 -1.63 -17.35
C ASP A 442 -33.33 -0.42 -18.27
N GLY A 443 -32.39 -0.14 -19.18
CA GLY A 443 -32.42 1.00 -20.09
C GLY A 443 -32.05 2.33 -19.42
N LYS A 444 -31.59 2.33 -18.18
CA LYS A 444 -31.18 3.54 -17.44
C LYS A 444 -29.67 3.60 -17.29
N VAL A 445 -29.16 4.82 -17.25
CA VAL A 445 -27.74 5.10 -17.00
C VAL A 445 -27.35 4.59 -15.62
N THR A 446 -26.18 3.98 -15.51
CA THR A 446 -25.57 3.63 -14.23
C THR A 446 -25.23 4.86 -13.42
N ARG A 447 -25.12 4.73 -12.09
CA ARG A 447 -24.89 5.91 -11.24
C ARG A 447 -23.62 6.69 -11.59
N TRP A 448 -22.54 5.99 -11.92
CA TRP A 448 -21.21 6.58 -12.13
C TRP A 448 -20.72 6.51 -13.59
N GLY A 449 -21.55 6.04 -14.51
CA GLY A 449 -21.18 5.83 -15.91
C GLY A 449 -21.76 6.85 -16.89
N ASP A 450 -21.99 8.10 -16.48
CA ASP A 450 -22.35 9.19 -17.40
C ASP A 450 -21.09 10.00 -17.79
N PHE A 451 -20.64 9.83 -19.03
CA PHE A 451 -19.50 10.55 -19.60
C PHE A 451 -19.95 11.59 -20.62
N SER A 452 -21.22 12.02 -20.59
CA SER A 452 -21.76 12.89 -21.62
C SER A 452 -21.44 14.37 -21.37
N PRO A 453 -21.31 15.19 -22.43
CA PRO A 453 -21.12 16.63 -22.28
C PRO A 453 -22.25 17.31 -21.50
N GLU A 454 -23.48 16.79 -21.58
CA GLU A 454 -24.63 17.33 -20.86
C GLU A 454 -24.46 17.18 -19.34
N TYR A 455 -23.98 16.03 -18.88
CA TYR A 455 -23.74 15.78 -17.46
C TYR A 455 -22.62 16.67 -16.91
N PHE A 456 -21.49 16.75 -17.61
CA PHE A 456 -20.33 17.55 -17.19
C PHE A 456 -20.57 19.06 -17.17
N ASN A 457 -21.55 19.54 -17.96
CA ASN A 457 -21.95 20.95 -17.97
C ASN A 457 -23.18 21.22 -17.07
N SER A 458 -23.58 20.25 -16.25
CA SER A 458 -24.62 20.39 -15.23
C SER A 458 -24.03 20.65 -13.85
N VAL A 459 -24.87 21.04 -12.89
CA VAL A 459 -24.49 21.20 -11.48
C VAL A 459 -24.15 19.87 -10.79
N TYR A 460 -24.41 18.72 -11.42
CA TYR A 460 -24.24 17.39 -10.83
C TYR A 460 -22.95 16.67 -11.24
N GLY A 461 -22.22 17.17 -12.25
CA GLY A 461 -21.04 16.50 -12.80
C GLY A 461 -19.86 17.43 -13.07
N TYR A 462 -19.91 18.66 -12.58
CA TYR A 462 -18.86 19.66 -12.83
C TYR A 462 -17.53 19.29 -12.15
N ASP A 463 -17.60 18.67 -10.98
CA ASP A 463 -16.51 18.13 -10.15
C ASP A 463 -15.83 16.93 -10.81
N GLN A 464 -16.61 16.07 -11.47
CA GLN A 464 -16.11 14.89 -12.18
C GLN A 464 -15.63 15.17 -13.62
N ARG A 465 -15.93 16.35 -14.16
CA ARG A 465 -15.69 16.70 -15.58
C ARG A 465 -14.25 16.42 -16.03
N GLY A 466 -13.27 16.76 -15.20
CA GLY A 466 -11.85 16.56 -15.53
C GLY A 466 -11.50 15.09 -15.71
N LEU A 467 -11.73 14.30 -14.67
CA LEU A 467 -11.43 12.87 -14.63
C LEU A 467 -12.20 12.09 -15.69
N ASN A 468 -13.51 12.29 -15.77
CA ASN A 468 -14.36 11.49 -16.65
C ASN A 468 -14.16 11.87 -18.14
N SER A 469 -13.84 13.13 -18.46
CA SER A 469 -13.43 13.50 -19.83
C SER A 469 -12.15 12.77 -20.25
N MET A 470 -11.17 12.69 -19.34
CA MET A 470 -9.91 11.99 -19.58
C MET A 470 -10.13 10.47 -19.72
N MET A 471 -10.97 9.87 -18.88
CA MET A 471 -11.36 8.45 -19.01
C MET A 471 -12.02 8.16 -20.35
N MET A 472 -13.01 8.96 -20.77
CA MET A 472 -13.71 8.76 -22.04
C MET A 472 -12.74 8.86 -23.25
N LEU A 473 -11.82 9.84 -23.23
CA LEU A 473 -10.77 9.94 -24.25
C LEU A 473 -9.82 8.74 -24.23
N SER A 474 -9.45 8.24 -23.04
CA SER A 474 -8.65 7.02 -22.90
C SER A 474 -9.36 5.82 -23.52
N PHE A 475 -10.64 5.61 -23.21
CA PHE A 475 -11.41 4.47 -23.73
C PHE A 475 -11.46 4.48 -25.26
N LEU A 476 -11.69 5.65 -25.87
CA LEU A 476 -11.68 5.82 -27.33
C LEU A 476 -10.29 5.59 -27.93
N ASN A 477 -9.22 6.08 -27.30
CA ASN A 477 -7.86 5.88 -27.77
C ASN A 477 -7.43 4.40 -27.71
N VAL A 478 -7.75 3.71 -26.62
CA VAL A 478 -7.51 2.25 -26.49
C VAL A 478 -8.35 1.50 -27.53
N ALA A 479 -9.61 1.84 -27.72
CA ALA A 479 -10.46 1.20 -28.72
C ALA A 479 -9.93 1.39 -30.14
N LYS A 480 -9.52 2.61 -30.50
CA LYS A 480 -8.85 2.90 -31.78
C LYS A 480 -7.61 2.04 -31.97
N HIS A 481 -6.74 1.95 -30.97
CA HIS A 481 -5.50 1.16 -31.04
C HIS A 481 -5.76 -0.34 -31.20
N VAL A 482 -6.64 -0.90 -30.36
CA VAL A 482 -6.94 -2.33 -30.33
C VAL A 482 -7.69 -2.77 -31.59
N THR A 483 -8.72 -2.04 -31.99
CA THR A 483 -9.61 -2.43 -33.09
C THR A 483 -9.13 -1.95 -34.47
N GLY A 484 -8.36 -0.86 -34.52
CA GLY A 484 -8.00 -0.15 -35.75
C GLY A 484 -9.14 0.70 -36.35
N ASP A 485 -10.34 0.69 -35.75
CA ASP A 485 -11.52 1.40 -36.28
C ASP A 485 -11.41 2.91 -36.06
N GLN A 486 -11.43 3.66 -37.16
CA GLN A 486 -11.30 5.12 -37.15
C GLN A 486 -12.52 5.84 -36.58
N LYS A 487 -13.67 5.16 -36.42
CA LYS A 487 -14.85 5.78 -35.80
C LYS A 487 -14.55 6.28 -34.38
N TYR A 488 -13.70 5.58 -33.62
CA TYR A 488 -13.35 6.01 -32.27
C TYR A 488 -12.50 7.29 -32.26
N ASP A 489 -11.63 7.48 -33.25
CA ASP A 489 -10.89 8.73 -33.42
C ASP A 489 -11.82 9.88 -33.80
N HIS A 490 -12.81 9.61 -34.65
CA HIS A 490 -13.84 10.58 -35.03
C HIS A 490 -14.65 11.04 -33.81
N GLU A 491 -15.14 10.11 -32.99
CA GLU A 491 -15.86 10.43 -31.75
C GLU A 491 -14.97 11.22 -30.78
N ALA A 492 -13.71 10.81 -30.59
CA ALA A 492 -12.77 11.52 -29.73
C ALA A 492 -12.53 12.96 -30.25
N LYS A 493 -12.46 13.15 -31.57
CA LYS A 493 -12.33 14.47 -32.19
C LYS A 493 -13.55 15.35 -31.92
N ILE A 494 -14.77 14.81 -31.99
CA ILE A 494 -16.00 15.56 -31.63
C ILE A 494 -15.92 16.03 -30.17
N LEU A 495 -15.58 15.14 -29.24
CA LEU A 495 -15.45 15.46 -27.82
C LEU A 495 -14.37 16.51 -27.55
N ARG A 496 -13.25 16.47 -28.29
CA ARG A 496 -12.18 17.47 -28.16
C ARG A 496 -12.60 18.82 -28.73
N ASP A 497 -13.05 18.87 -29.98
CA ASP A 497 -13.23 20.12 -30.71
C ASP A 497 -14.49 20.87 -30.28
N LYS A 498 -15.57 20.15 -29.97
CA LYS A 498 -16.86 20.76 -29.61
C LYS A 498 -17.02 20.94 -28.10
N TYR A 499 -16.48 20.02 -27.31
CA TYR A 499 -16.74 19.95 -25.87
C TYR A 499 -15.47 20.10 -25.01
N ASN A 500 -14.31 20.34 -25.62
CA ASN A 500 -13.04 20.63 -24.95
C ASN A 500 -12.54 19.54 -24.00
N TYR A 501 -12.82 18.26 -24.28
CA TYR A 501 -12.43 17.17 -23.38
C TYR A 501 -10.91 17.08 -23.17
N HIS A 502 -10.12 17.42 -24.18
CA HIS A 502 -8.66 17.50 -24.08
C HIS A 502 -8.17 18.58 -23.10
N ILE A 503 -8.91 19.69 -22.94
CA ILE A 503 -8.63 20.73 -21.95
C ILE A 503 -9.04 20.25 -20.56
N ASN A 504 -10.22 19.62 -20.43
CA ASN A 504 -10.67 19.01 -19.18
C ASN A 504 -9.65 17.97 -18.68
N ALA A 505 -9.09 17.16 -19.58
CA ALA A 505 -8.08 16.14 -19.27
C ALA A 505 -6.73 16.70 -18.79
N MET A 506 -6.46 18.00 -18.97
CA MET A 506 -5.30 18.66 -18.35
C MET A 506 -5.49 18.92 -16.85
N HIS A 507 -6.73 18.85 -16.37
CA HIS A 507 -7.10 18.95 -14.95
C HIS A 507 -7.85 17.68 -14.55
N PRO A 508 -7.16 16.52 -14.55
CA PRO A 508 -7.81 15.22 -14.55
C PRO A 508 -8.45 14.84 -13.21
N LYS A 509 -8.33 15.67 -12.16
CA LYS A 509 -8.91 15.37 -10.85
C LYS A 509 -9.20 16.67 -10.10
N GLU A 510 -10.26 16.65 -9.29
CA GLU A 510 -10.53 17.68 -8.29
C GLU A 510 -9.68 17.46 -7.03
N PHE A 511 -9.08 18.55 -6.55
CA PHE A 511 -8.26 18.60 -5.33
C PHE A 511 -8.81 19.58 -4.29
N PHE A 512 -9.95 20.22 -4.59
CA PHE A 512 -10.67 21.12 -3.70
C PHE A 512 -12.11 21.27 -4.19
N PRO A 513 -13.12 21.25 -3.31
CA PRO A 513 -13.01 21.26 -1.85
C PRO A 513 -12.70 19.88 -1.26
N PRO A 514 -12.12 19.77 -0.04
CA PRO A 514 -11.63 18.50 0.53
C PRO A 514 -12.67 17.36 0.54
N GLU A 515 -13.94 17.67 0.73
CA GLU A 515 -15.05 16.72 0.73
C GLU A 515 -15.24 15.98 -0.61
N ASN A 516 -14.77 16.55 -1.71
CA ASN A 516 -14.81 15.92 -3.03
C ASN A 516 -13.51 15.17 -3.37
N VAL A 517 -12.47 15.30 -2.53
CA VAL A 517 -11.17 14.70 -2.80
C VAL A 517 -11.15 13.26 -2.33
N VAL A 518 -11.46 12.35 -3.24
CA VAL A 518 -11.38 10.91 -2.97
C VAL A 518 -10.07 10.29 -3.49
N PRO A 519 -9.42 9.39 -2.73
CA PRO A 519 -8.10 8.85 -3.09
C PRO A 519 -8.13 7.78 -4.19
N TRP A 520 -9.23 7.02 -4.34
CA TRP A 520 -9.34 5.99 -5.37
C TRP A 520 -9.36 6.58 -6.79
N ASP A 521 -9.82 7.84 -6.96
CA ASP A 521 -9.74 8.58 -8.23
C ASP A 521 -8.30 8.71 -8.75
N ASN A 522 -7.28 8.63 -7.88
CA ASN A 522 -5.89 8.61 -8.32
C ASN A 522 -5.59 7.37 -9.17
N ASN A 523 -6.16 6.21 -8.82
CA ASN A 523 -6.03 4.99 -9.62
C ASN A 523 -6.75 5.14 -10.96
N LEU A 524 -8.00 5.63 -10.96
CA LEU A 524 -8.76 5.86 -12.20
C LEU A 524 -8.01 6.82 -13.12
N CYS A 525 -7.47 7.88 -12.55
CA CYS A 525 -6.67 8.89 -13.24
C CYS A 525 -5.46 8.26 -13.93
N LEU A 526 -4.61 7.58 -13.16
CA LEU A 526 -3.34 7.05 -13.65
C LEU A 526 -3.50 5.84 -14.57
N MET A 527 -4.47 4.96 -14.33
CA MET A 527 -4.78 3.86 -15.23
C MET A 527 -5.28 4.37 -16.59
N SER A 528 -6.14 5.39 -16.58
CA SER A 528 -6.69 5.95 -17.82
C SER A 528 -5.67 6.79 -18.58
N ILE A 529 -4.86 7.61 -17.90
CA ILE A 529 -3.84 8.40 -18.57
C ILE A 529 -2.75 7.52 -19.21
N TYR A 530 -2.54 6.30 -18.69
CA TYR A 530 -1.64 5.33 -19.29
C TYR A 530 -2.08 4.91 -20.69
N GLY A 531 -3.36 4.57 -20.87
CA GLY A 531 -3.93 4.27 -22.20
C GLY A 531 -3.95 5.50 -23.10
N LEU A 532 -4.33 6.65 -22.55
CA LEU A 532 -4.40 7.90 -23.28
C LEU A 532 -3.04 8.31 -23.88
N ILE A 533 -1.96 8.32 -23.09
CA ILE A 533 -0.62 8.74 -23.54
C ILE A 533 0.07 7.68 -24.38
N ASN A 534 -0.09 6.39 -24.09
CA ASN A 534 0.60 5.35 -24.87
C ASN A 534 0.08 5.25 -26.31
N TYR A 535 -1.21 5.50 -26.53
CA TYR A 535 -1.85 5.35 -27.83
C TYR A 535 -2.17 6.67 -28.55
N GLU A 536 -1.87 7.82 -27.94
CA GLU A 536 -1.96 9.12 -28.63
C GLU A 536 -0.79 9.33 -29.59
N THR A 537 -1.11 9.87 -30.77
CA THR A 537 -0.16 10.11 -31.87
C THR A 537 -0.03 11.58 -32.22
N ASP A 538 -0.99 12.42 -31.84
CA ASP A 538 -0.90 13.86 -32.05
C ASP A 538 0.08 14.49 -31.05
N PRO A 539 1.20 15.09 -31.52
CA PRO A 539 2.18 15.72 -30.64
C PRO A 539 1.60 16.87 -29.80
N SER A 540 0.57 17.58 -30.28
CA SER A 540 -0.09 18.65 -29.54
C SER A 540 -0.83 18.09 -28.33
N LEU A 541 -1.61 17.02 -28.54
CA LEU A 541 -2.36 16.36 -27.47
C LEU A 541 -1.44 15.70 -26.44
N LEU A 542 -0.36 15.06 -26.89
CA LEU A 542 0.66 14.50 -25.98
C LEU A 542 1.28 15.56 -25.06
N LEU A 543 1.57 16.76 -25.57
CA LEU A 543 2.07 17.86 -24.75
C LEU A 543 1.06 18.29 -23.68
N MET A 544 -0.24 18.31 -24.02
CA MET A 544 -1.31 18.65 -23.09
C MET A 544 -1.50 17.57 -22.02
N TYR A 545 -1.60 16.30 -22.41
CA TYR A 545 -1.77 15.19 -21.48
C TYR A 545 -0.54 15.01 -20.59
N ARG A 546 0.67 15.30 -21.11
CA ARG A 546 1.89 15.35 -20.30
C ARG A 546 1.80 16.36 -19.17
N GLN A 547 1.18 17.52 -19.39
CA GLN A 547 0.91 18.49 -18.32
C GLN A 547 -0.18 18.00 -17.36
N GLY A 548 -1.24 17.37 -17.85
CA GLY A 548 -2.26 16.75 -17.00
C GLY A 548 -1.66 15.71 -16.04
N LEU A 549 -0.71 14.90 -16.54
CA LEU A 549 0.06 13.96 -15.72
C LEU A 549 0.87 14.68 -14.61
N GLU A 550 1.47 15.84 -14.90
CA GLU A 550 2.19 16.63 -13.88
C GLU A 550 1.27 17.18 -12.81
N VAL A 551 0.09 17.67 -13.19
CA VAL A 551 -0.90 18.18 -12.24
C VAL A 551 -1.33 17.07 -11.28
N ALA A 552 -1.62 15.87 -11.79
CA ALA A 552 -1.91 14.72 -10.94
C ALA A 552 -0.72 14.37 -10.03
N TRP A 553 0.48 14.29 -10.60
CA TRP A 553 1.70 13.89 -9.88
C TRP A 553 2.06 14.81 -8.71
N GLN A 554 1.93 16.12 -8.89
CA GLN A 554 2.24 17.11 -7.85
C GLN A 554 1.45 16.88 -6.55
N HIS A 555 0.23 16.37 -6.65
CA HIS A 555 -0.65 16.15 -5.49
C HIS A 555 -0.43 14.79 -4.80
N ILE A 556 0.10 13.80 -5.51
CA ILE A 556 0.19 12.42 -5.00
C ILE A 556 1.62 11.93 -4.76
N SER A 557 2.64 12.58 -5.35
CA SER A 557 4.05 12.15 -5.30
C SER A 557 4.64 11.99 -3.89
N LYS A 558 4.12 12.71 -2.91
CA LYS A 558 4.57 12.65 -1.51
C LYS A 558 3.98 11.49 -0.72
N GLN A 559 3.07 10.71 -1.30
CA GLN A 559 2.49 9.53 -0.66
C GLN A 559 3.34 8.27 -0.81
N LYS A 560 4.38 8.28 -1.66
CA LYS A 560 5.28 7.15 -1.94
C LYS A 560 4.49 5.87 -2.28
N ASN A 561 3.70 5.90 -3.35
CA ASN A 561 2.85 4.78 -3.76
C ASN A 561 3.48 4.11 -4.99
N ALA A 562 3.98 2.88 -4.83
CA ALA A 562 4.76 2.20 -5.87
C ALA A 562 4.03 2.10 -7.21
N PHE A 563 2.70 1.98 -7.23
CA PHE A 563 1.93 1.91 -8.46
C PHE A 563 1.86 3.26 -9.17
N TRP A 564 1.60 4.31 -8.41
CA TRP A 564 1.54 5.67 -8.94
C TRP A 564 2.91 6.14 -9.43
N ASP A 565 3.95 5.91 -8.63
CA ASP A 565 5.35 6.18 -8.97
C ASP A 565 5.75 5.42 -10.27
N ALA A 566 5.40 4.14 -10.40
CA ALA A 566 5.73 3.34 -11.59
C ALA A 566 5.00 3.82 -12.85
N ILE A 567 3.71 4.14 -12.76
CA ILE A 567 2.96 4.71 -13.90
C ILE A 567 3.57 6.03 -14.34
N TYR A 568 3.74 6.98 -13.43
CA TYR A 568 4.29 8.29 -13.75
C TYR A 568 5.68 8.18 -14.39
N ALA A 569 6.57 7.39 -13.77
CA ALA A 569 7.92 7.18 -14.27
C ALA A 569 7.94 6.58 -15.68
N SER A 570 7.10 5.57 -15.94
CA SER A 570 7.01 4.93 -17.26
C SER A 570 6.57 5.92 -18.36
N LEU A 571 5.57 6.77 -18.08
CA LEU A 571 5.06 7.76 -19.01
C LEU A 571 6.03 8.93 -19.20
N ALA A 572 6.71 9.36 -18.14
CA ALA A 572 7.75 10.39 -18.22
C ALA A 572 8.97 9.92 -19.05
N ASN A 573 9.37 8.65 -18.92
CA ASN A 573 10.43 8.06 -19.73
C ASN A 573 10.03 7.97 -21.21
N ARG A 574 8.78 7.55 -21.47
CA ARG A 574 8.23 7.55 -22.83
C ARG A 574 8.25 8.95 -23.45
N PHE A 575 7.78 9.97 -22.72
CA PHE A 575 7.79 11.35 -23.20
C PHE A 575 9.21 11.84 -23.52
N THR A 576 10.18 11.51 -22.66
CA THR A 576 11.60 11.84 -22.89
C THR A 576 12.10 11.20 -24.18
N LYS A 577 11.83 9.91 -24.40
CA LYS A 577 12.19 9.21 -25.63
C LYS A 577 11.53 9.83 -26.88
N GLN A 578 10.27 10.25 -26.80
CA GLN A 578 9.58 10.94 -27.90
C GLN A 578 10.22 12.31 -28.19
N ALA A 579 10.63 13.05 -27.15
CA ALA A 579 11.36 14.30 -27.30
C ALA A 579 12.72 14.10 -27.99
N ASP A 580 13.47 13.07 -27.59
CA ASP A 580 14.75 12.70 -28.21
C ASP A 580 14.59 12.30 -29.69
N GLN A 581 13.45 11.71 -30.03
CA GLN A 581 13.03 11.40 -31.41
C GLN A 581 12.51 12.61 -32.19
N LYS A 582 12.61 13.82 -31.62
CA LYS A 582 12.20 15.09 -32.23
C LYS A 582 10.70 15.19 -32.55
N MET A 583 9.87 14.40 -31.87
CA MET A 583 8.40 14.39 -32.09
C MET A 583 7.77 15.78 -31.91
N PHE A 584 8.34 16.62 -31.04
CA PHE A 584 7.79 17.92 -30.66
C PHE A 584 8.50 19.12 -31.31
N GLU A 585 9.43 18.91 -32.26
CA GLU A 585 10.18 20.00 -32.93
C GLU A 585 9.42 20.68 -34.10
N ASN A 586 8.14 20.34 -34.30
CA ASN A 586 7.34 20.88 -35.39
C ASN A 586 6.91 22.35 -35.12
N LYS A 587 7.29 23.27 -36.03
CA LYS A 587 6.97 24.71 -35.94
C LYS A 587 5.47 25.04 -36.07
N GLY A 588 4.66 24.09 -36.51
CA GLY A 588 3.20 24.23 -36.63
C GLY A 588 2.43 23.91 -35.34
N LEU A 589 3.09 23.43 -34.29
CA LEU A 589 2.42 23.13 -33.01
C LEU A 589 2.05 24.43 -32.30
N PHE A 590 0.79 24.54 -31.90
CA PHE A 590 0.24 25.71 -31.17
C PHE A 590 0.59 27.04 -31.85
N PRO A 591 0.07 27.32 -33.06
CA PRO A 591 0.46 28.49 -33.84
C PRO A 591 0.17 29.83 -33.13
N GLU A 592 -0.85 29.88 -32.28
CA GLU A 592 -1.21 31.03 -31.44
C GLU A 592 -0.24 31.22 -30.26
N ASN A 593 0.43 30.16 -29.82
CA ASN A 593 1.41 30.19 -28.72
C ASN A 593 2.65 29.34 -29.07
N ARG A 594 3.46 29.84 -30.00
CA ARG A 594 4.63 29.14 -30.56
C ARG A 594 5.68 28.71 -29.54
N LEU A 595 5.65 29.25 -28.32
CA LEU A 595 6.57 28.88 -27.24
C LEU A 595 6.07 27.72 -26.39
N TYR A 596 4.77 27.42 -26.42
CA TYR A 596 4.14 26.43 -25.54
C TYR A 596 4.83 25.07 -25.62
N ALA A 597 4.94 24.49 -26.82
CA ALA A 597 5.58 23.19 -27.02
C ALA A 597 7.02 23.16 -26.46
N SER A 598 7.84 24.15 -26.81
CA SER A 598 9.21 24.24 -26.32
C SER A 598 9.31 24.38 -24.79
N LYS A 599 8.35 25.09 -24.16
CA LYS A 599 8.30 25.25 -22.70
C LYS A 599 7.89 23.96 -22.00
N VAL A 600 6.88 23.26 -22.52
CA VAL A 600 6.41 21.98 -21.98
C VAL A 600 7.52 20.93 -22.10
N VAL A 601 8.14 20.80 -23.27
CA VAL A 601 9.27 19.88 -23.45
C VAL A 601 10.38 20.25 -22.49
N LYS A 602 10.86 21.50 -22.46
CA LYS A 602 11.95 21.91 -21.56
C LYS A 602 11.62 21.69 -20.07
N GLY A 603 10.39 21.97 -19.66
CA GLY A 603 9.97 21.88 -18.26
C GLY A 603 9.78 20.44 -17.76
N HIS A 604 9.52 19.51 -18.68
CA HIS A 604 9.17 18.12 -18.36
C HIS A 604 10.06 17.09 -19.07
N TYR A 605 11.17 17.56 -19.66
CA TYR A 605 12.24 16.74 -20.23
C TYR A 605 12.95 16.05 -19.07
N LYS A 606 12.72 14.73 -18.98
CA LYS A 606 12.95 13.90 -17.78
C LYS A 606 11.97 14.25 -16.66
N GLY A 607 11.25 13.22 -16.18
CA GLY A 607 10.29 13.37 -15.07
C GLY A 607 10.99 13.58 -13.73
N ASN A 608 10.26 14.18 -12.78
CA ASN A 608 10.73 14.34 -11.40
C ASN A 608 10.18 13.21 -10.52
N TYR A 609 10.71 12.00 -10.73
CA TYR A 609 10.34 10.81 -9.96
C TYR A 609 11.56 10.17 -9.31
N ARG A 610 11.31 9.32 -8.30
CA ARG A 610 12.32 8.69 -7.45
C ARG A 610 12.12 7.18 -7.47
N THR A 611 12.95 6.46 -8.22
CA THR A 611 12.88 4.99 -8.30
C THR A 611 13.16 4.31 -6.96
N ASP A 612 13.91 4.96 -6.08
CA ASP A 612 14.13 4.51 -4.71
C ASP A 612 12.85 4.51 -3.87
N PHE A 613 11.84 5.35 -4.17
CA PHE A 613 10.54 5.28 -3.49
C PHE A 613 9.72 4.06 -3.91
N ILE A 614 9.80 3.67 -5.18
CA ILE A 614 9.20 2.41 -5.66
C ILE A 614 9.83 1.24 -4.89
N LEU A 615 11.16 1.20 -4.83
CA LEU A 615 11.89 0.14 -4.15
C LEU A 615 11.60 0.12 -2.64
N GLU A 616 11.66 1.26 -1.95
CA GLU A 616 11.35 1.39 -0.53
C GLU A 616 9.94 0.87 -0.23
N ASN A 617 8.95 1.30 -1.01
CA ASN A 617 7.56 0.91 -0.79
C ASN A 617 7.36 -0.59 -1.01
N LEU A 618 7.85 -1.15 -2.12
CA LEU A 618 7.76 -2.60 -2.40
C LEU A 618 8.43 -3.45 -1.31
N GLN A 619 9.59 -3.01 -0.80
CA GLN A 619 10.28 -3.70 0.29
C GLN A 619 9.47 -3.66 1.59
N LYS A 620 8.82 -2.53 1.90
CA LYS A 620 8.08 -2.34 3.15
C LYS A 620 6.67 -2.91 3.16
N ILE A 621 6.02 -3.18 2.01
CA ILE A 621 4.68 -3.82 2.01
C ILE A 621 4.71 -5.08 2.89
N PRO A 622 3.87 -5.22 3.93
CA PRO A 622 3.89 -6.39 4.80
C PRO A 622 3.48 -7.66 4.05
N LEU A 623 3.99 -8.83 4.47
CA LEU A 623 3.55 -10.12 3.89
C LEU A 623 2.13 -10.51 4.31
N ASP A 624 1.70 -10.03 5.47
CA ASP A 624 0.32 -10.15 5.94
C ASP A 624 -0.46 -8.91 5.46
N LEU A 625 -1.53 -9.16 4.71
CA LEU A 625 -2.42 -8.14 4.16
C LEU A 625 -3.79 -8.15 4.85
N ILE A 626 -3.89 -8.70 6.06
CA ILE A 626 -5.08 -8.60 6.89
C ILE A 626 -5.36 -7.13 7.24
N GLY A 627 -6.62 -6.72 7.08
CA GLY A 627 -7.10 -5.38 7.42
C GLY A 627 -7.27 -5.18 8.93
N TYR A 628 -6.85 -4.02 9.45
CA TYR A 628 -7.11 -3.60 10.83
C TYR A 628 -7.19 -2.08 10.91
N THR A 629 -7.58 -1.57 12.09
CA THR A 629 -7.59 -0.14 12.40
C THR A 629 -6.26 0.29 13.01
N MET A 630 -5.73 1.44 12.57
CA MET A 630 -4.56 2.08 13.16
C MET A 630 -4.77 3.58 13.29
N ASP A 631 -4.47 4.12 14.46
CA ASP A 631 -4.53 5.54 14.78
C ASP A 631 -3.12 6.08 15.06
N ASN A 632 -2.56 6.82 14.12
CA ASN A 632 -1.26 7.46 14.20
C ASN A 632 -1.34 8.94 14.62
N THR A 633 -2.49 9.44 15.08
CA THR A 633 -2.66 10.87 15.44
C THR A 633 -1.86 11.28 16.68
N HIS A 634 -1.34 10.33 17.47
CA HIS A 634 -0.49 10.62 18.63
C HIS A 634 0.97 10.89 18.29
N ARG A 635 1.36 10.72 17.03
CA ARG A 635 2.77 10.78 16.61
C ARG A 635 3.35 12.18 16.74
N LEU A 636 4.53 12.28 17.35
CA LEU A 636 5.25 13.55 17.53
C LEU A 636 5.98 13.99 16.25
N ASP A 637 6.22 13.06 15.33
CA ASP A 637 6.91 13.28 14.05
C ASP A 637 5.96 13.60 12.89
N VAL A 638 4.72 13.99 13.19
CA VAL A 638 3.67 14.30 12.20
C VAL A 638 3.23 15.75 12.29
N VAL A 639 3.00 16.35 11.13
CA VAL A 639 2.38 17.66 10.92
C VAL A 639 0.98 17.43 10.35
N PHE A 640 -0.03 17.91 11.06
CA PHE A 640 -1.42 17.85 10.60
C PHE A 640 -1.67 18.87 9.49
N ASP A 641 -2.52 18.50 8.53
CA ASP A 641 -2.99 19.42 7.50
C ASP A 641 -3.90 20.49 8.13
N SER A 642 -3.52 21.75 7.95
CA SER A 642 -4.23 22.91 8.50
C SER A 642 -5.20 23.55 7.50
N SER A 643 -5.40 22.93 6.34
CA SER A 643 -6.30 23.42 5.30
C SER A 643 -7.74 23.53 5.83
N PRO A 644 -8.48 24.60 5.47
CA PRO A 644 -9.87 24.74 5.88
C PRO A 644 -10.72 23.53 5.43
N MET A 645 -11.63 23.08 6.31
CA MET A 645 -12.55 21.95 6.07
C MET A 645 -11.88 20.57 5.94
N GLN A 646 -10.56 20.48 6.10
CA GLN A 646 -9.85 19.20 6.07
C GLN A 646 -10.21 18.31 7.28
N GLU A 647 -10.24 16.99 7.06
CA GLU A 647 -10.43 16.05 8.16
C GLU A 647 -9.30 16.13 9.18
N LYS A 648 -9.63 15.97 10.48
CA LYS A 648 -8.68 16.17 11.60
C LYS A 648 -7.56 15.12 11.67
N ASN A 649 -7.66 14.05 10.89
CA ASN A 649 -6.75 12.91 10.86
C ASN A 649 -5.89 12.87 9.59
N ILE A 650 -5.83 13.94 8.80
CA ILE A 650 -4.89 14.05 7.67
C ILE A 650 -3.59 14.73 8.11
N GLY A 651 -2.46 14.15 7.72
CA GLY A 651 -1.15 14.73 7.97
C GLY A 651 0.01 13.95 7.35
N TRP A 652 1.20 14.51 7.46
CA TRP A 652 2.44 13.95 6.92
C TRP A 652 3.55 14.01 7.95
N ARG A 653 4.61 13.24 7.73
CA ARG A 653 5.82 13.31 8.56
C ARG A 653 6.45 14.70 8.46
N VAL A 654 7.27 15.07 9.42
CA VAL A 654 8.03 16.34 9.42
C VAL A 654 8.88 16.58 8.15
N ASP A 655 9.19 15.53 7.38
CA ASP A 655 9.88 15.62 6.08
C ASP A 655 8.95 15.91 4.89
N GLY A 656 7.63 16.00 5.13
CA GLY A 656 6.60 16.27 4.12
C GLY A 656 6.04 15.03 3.44
N TYR A 657 6.49 13.82 3.77
CA TYR A 657 6.03 12.58 3.15
C TYR A 657 5.02 11.84 4.02
N ALA A 658 4.20 10.99 3.38
CA ALA A 658 3.34 10.06 4.10
C ALA A 658 4.16 9.11 5.00
N LEU A 659 3.51 8.53 6.02
CA LEU A 659 4.11 7.49 6.88
C LEU A 659 4.63 6.33 6.02
N PRO A 660 5.67 5.58 6.41
CA PRO A 660 6.02 4.33 5.72
C PRO A 660 4.82 3.38 5.61
N ILE A 661 4.69 2.63 4.51
CA ILE A 661 3.49 1.81 4.24
C ILE A 661 3.21 0.77 5.34
N ASP A 662 4.25 0.25 5.98
CA ASP A 662 4.21 -0.68 7.10
C ASP A 662 3.87 -0.01 8.45
N GLU A 663 3.80 1.31 8.51
CA GLU A 663 3.38 2.11 9.67
C GLU A 663 1.97 2.73 9.48
N ARG A 664 1.31 2.46 8.35
CA ARG A 664 -0.06 2.93 8.05
C ARG A 664 -1.11 1.93 8.53
N GLY A 665 -2.34 2.42 8.70
CA GLY A 665 -3.54 1.59 8.92
C GLY A 665 -4.06 0.93 7.65
N HIS A 666 -3.42 1.16 6.51
CA HIS A 666 -3.78 0.60 5.22
C HIS A 666 -2.55 0.25 4.39
N VAL A 667 -2.71 -0.70 3.46
CA VAL A 667 -1.66 -1.10 2.50
C VAL A 667 -2.13 -1.02 1.06
N ARG A 668 -3.42 -0.76 0.85
CA ARG A 668 -3.99 -0.66 -0.48
C ARG A 668 -3.56 0.61 -1.21
N GLN A 669 -3.42 0.50 -2.52
CA GLN A 669 -2.94 1.57 -3.38
C GLN A 669 -3.99 2.65 -3.66
N ASP A 670 -5.26 2.42 -3.34
CA ASP A 670 -6.39 3.31 -3.58
C ASP A 670 -6.79 4.13 -2.35
N ARG A 671 -5.97 4.09 -1.29
CA ARG A 671 -6.18 4.81 -0.04
C ARG A 671 -5.26 6.02 0.08
N ASP A 672 -5.68 7.00 0.86
CA ASP A 672 -4.89 8.21 1.11
C ASP A 672 -3.74 7.92 2.08
N GLY A 673 -2.50 7.97 1.60
CA GLY A 673 -1.29 7.79 2.40
C GLY A 673 -1.12 8.83 3.52
N PHE A 674 -1.82 9.97 3.46
CA PHE A 674 -1.81 10.99 4.51
C PHE A 674 -2.86 10.75 5.61
N ALA A 675 -3.73 9.75 5.47
CA ALA A 675 -4.64 9.37 6.54
C ALA A 675 -3.89 8.75 7.73
N LEU A 676 -3.88 9.46 8.86
CA LEU A 676 -3.24 9.03 10.11
C LEU A 676 -4.12 8.04 10.89
N LEU A 677 -5.44 8.22 10.81
CA LEU A 677 -6.42 7.26 11.29
C LEU A 677 -7.08 6.59 10.08
N ALA A 678 -6.87 5.29 9.95
CA ALA A 678 -7.44 4.48 8.88
C ALA A 678 -7.86 3.10 9.40
N SER A 679 -8.88 2.53 8.77
CA SER A 679 -9.36 1.18 9.04
C SER A 679 -9.56 0.43 7.72
N GLU A 680 -8.87 -0.69 7.59
CA GLU A 680 -9.10 -1.70 6.54
C GLU A 680 -9.95 -2.88 7.04
N GLY A 681 -10.51 -2.76 8.25
CA GLY A 681 -11.32 -3.79 8.89
C GLY A 681 -10.95 -3.98 10.35
N ASP A 682 -11.37 -5.11 10.90
CA ASP A 682 -11.14 -5.52 12.29
C ASP A 682 -10.40 -6.87 12.40
N GLY A 683 -9.77 -7.33 11.32
CA GLY A 683 -9.08 -8.61 11.26
C GLY A 683 -9.89 -9.75 10.65
N HIS A 684 -11.09 -9.46 10.11
CA HIS A 684 -11.92 -10.42 9.40
C HIS A 684 -11.77 -10.39 7.88
N ASP A 685 -10.89 -9.55 7.34
CA ASP A 685 -10.65 -9.45 5.91
C ASP A 685 -9.17 -9.51 5.60
N GLU A 686 -8.82 -10.21 4.53
CA GLU A 686 -7.51 -10.17 3.91
C GLU A 686 -7.61 -9.43 2.57
N HIS A 687 -6.62 -8.61 2.26
CA HIS A 687 -6.45 -8.02 0.93
C HIS A 687 -5.55 -8.90 0.05
N GLU A 688 -5.81 -8.85 -1.24
CA GLU A 688 -5.14 -9.57 -2.29
C GLU A 688 -3.75 -8.98 -2.59
N GLY A 689 -2.79 -9.86 -2.90
CA GLY A 689 -1.41 -9.47 -3.22
C GLY A 689 -1.22 -8.65 -4.51
N THR A 690 -2.29 -8.35 -5.26
CA THR A 690 -2.23 -7.55 -6.50
C THR A 690 -1.56 -6.19 -6.28
N PHE A 691 -1.73 -5.58 -5.09
CA PHE A 691 -1.09 -4.31 -4.73
C PHE A 691 0.44 -4.37 -4.60
N PHE A 692 1.03 -5.56 -4.54
CA PHE A 692 2.47 -5.73 -4.71
C PHE A 692 2.79 -6.13 -6.15
N LEU A 693 2.05 -7.10 -6.70
CA LEU A 693 2.36 -7.72 -7.98
C LEU A 693 2.34 -6.74 -9.15
N LEU A 694 1.30 -5.89 -9.22
CA LEU A 694 1.15 -4.93 -10.31
C LEU A 694 2.30 -3.90 -10.36
N PRO A 695 2.59 -3.13 -9.30
CA PRO A 695 3.69 -2.17 -9.34
C PRO A 695 5.05 -2.85 -9.49
N TYR A 696 5.26 -4.03 -8.89
CA TYR A 696 6.53 -4.75 -9.03
C TYR A 696 6.81 -5.13 -10.47
N TYR A 697 5.89 -5.86 -11.12
CA TYR A 697 6.12 -6.31 -12.50
C TYR A 697 6.05 -5.17 -13.51
N MET A 698 5.22 -4.14 -13.27
CA MET A 698 5.23 -2.93 -14.08
C MET A 698 6.59 -2.22 -13.99
N ALA A 699 7.10 -1.99 -12.78
CA ALA A 699 8.41 -1.38 -12.57
C ALA A 699 9.53 -2.23 -13.16
N TYR A 700 9.44 -3.56 -13.07
CA TYR A 700 10.41 -4.47 -13.67
C TYR A 700 10.41 -4.37 -15.20
N TYR A 701 9.24 -4.45 -15.83
CA TYR A 701 9.08 -4.33 -17.29
C TYR A 701 9.61 -2.99 -17.83
N HIS A 702 9.34 -1.89 -17.11
CA HIS A 702 9.80 -0.54 -17.50
C HIS A 702 11.23 -0.21 -17.04
N GLY A 703 11.96 -1.15 -16.42
CA GLY A 703 13.35 -0.94 -16.00
C GLY A 703 13.54 0.04 -14.83
N LEU A 704 12.57 0.12 -13.91
CA LEU A 704 12.52 1.09 -12.81
C LEU A 704 13.06 0.56 -11.46
N LEU A 705 13.55 -0.69 -11.41
CA LEU A 705 13.99 -1.37 -10.17
C LEU A 705 15.53 -1.42 -9.98
N GLY A 706 16.31 -0.59 -10.69
CA GLY A 706 17.78 -0.60 -10.64
C GLY A 706 18.40 0.71 -10.14
N ASN A 707 19.58 0.60 -9.51
CA ASN A 707 20.50 1.72 -9.23
C ASN A 707 21.45 1.96 -10.42
N GLY A 708 20.91 2.22 -11.60
CA GLY A 708 21.74 2.45 -12.79
C GLY A 708 20.91 2.44 -14.08
N GLU A 709 21.05 3.51 -14.84
CA GLU A 709 20.63 3.77 -16.23
C GLU A 709 19.59 2.81 -16.85
N ALA A 710 18.41 3.38 -17.16
CA ALA A 710 17.39 2.74 -17.98
C ALA A 710 18.01 2.11 -19.25
N LYS A 711 17.62 0.86 -19.54
CA LYS A 711 17.97 0.15 -20.78
C LYS A 711 17.48 0.87 -22.02
#